data_AF-A0A370ALV5-F1
#
_entry.id   AF-A0A370ALV5-F1
#
_cell.length_a   1.000
_cell.length_b   1.000
_cell.length_c   1.000
_cell.angle_alpha   90.00
_cell.angle_beta   90.00
_cell.angle_gamma   90.00
#
_symmetry.space_group_name_H-M   'P 1'
#
loop_
_entity.id
_entity.type
_entity.pdbx_description
1 polymer ?
#
loop_
_entity_poly.entity_id
_entity_poly.type
_entity_poly.pdbx_seq_one_letter_code
_entity_poly.pdbx_strand_id
1 'polypeptide(L)'
;MSGNEEELFNPLDRVYMDRSIQEAYSFLNRKDRESSPYLPSGFHGINREVLTPVTRGIINYENLSCSDYYNNFDRALDSLNCLALNFKFDLNKTRLLMAVVREAVKSKADPELCLSYLSLYRKVLEGTPAQVRNILIQKFHLTVLADRPLNTQESGFDDRVYGSFSLGKRTALQVVVDAYIKGLSRVTIVHINEIHRQIIPVVLEAGRMLDVDVEFALEFSHGRGEGKNNFLLYFPDCRTSAEYDTVLDSDVMSSFQNDLSKVAEAREKGVSKEIRRFNQKVRPGLNKGFEKYPELVMPRISLEDLLKTIKLNQLSIPSLGHYLYELYGNVLKKRMEAFDLDEFTPILGKLKKMKNREISALVEKVERLDQEYNKMDHEAFTARYLSEDFEISVAIPGFADHLKFLRKAGIDVILALPQRVGLPRLLESLLRYSGGVNGVELFNTKYFFSHREKEGEIGELIELINIYNDGAVKALFRKAQNYGLVRDRGDRFKVMLSDAAMQLLDDEDPSFRIKLGSGSNDYSIASPGMGFLVPRLSLLGIRSSLSGLAGHYSLPFKLGESLEHLSCPVERTGPISVLKRLSQGSVLLLGNPTAIDLKRKKDKKISFLSRMKSANSTIRNSILVILGILLALLPVKGSLAPHFITLWFIISIFQSVLSDLLSHGGSKIHSYRRELINGKDLSAYLFFTGLAIPVLGTASLYITIFLEGKGLRDGISTMILFILLGLVSWLYTGITTLLRGYKPVTALVNGARSFYSFPLAALSALVLPLPPIVQQKIWTAVAGAVVEGFAKYREDLRLRKSDFARLFHEISSPRTSERRVLCLIYDLLYIRGRMPRGKEVLTDIIGSASVDDLSLLVDQLQRDDLFFTLQQEGLNSSYAEMKPLLEEERKELIRELSSLPNS
;
A
#
# COMPACT_ATOMS: atom_id res chain seq x y z
N MET A 1 -18.30 13.33 24.66
CA MET A 1 -18.72 12.03 24.07
C MET A 1 -20.20 11.81 24.36
N SER A 2 -21.12 12.16 23.45
CA SER A 2 -22.56 11.78 23.52
C SER A 2 -23.32 12.39 22.32
N GLY A 3 -23.06 11.90 21.12
CA GLY A 3 -23.84 12.25 19.93
C GLY A 3 -24.14 10.97 19.18
N ASN A 4 -25.42 10.57 19.17
CA ASN A 4 -26.03 9.45 18.46
C ASN A 4 -25.07 8.68 17.54
N GLU A 5 -24.42 7.66 18.11
CA GLU A 5 -23.90 6.55 17.33
C GLU A 5 -25.13 5.84 16.75
N GLU A 6 -25.53 6.19 15.52
CA GLU A 6 -26.22 5.21 14.66
C GLU A 6 -25.51 3.88 14.87
N GLU A 7 -26.21 2.81 15.22
CA GLU A 7 -25.58 1.54 15.61
C GLU A 7 -24.67 1.02 14.49
N LEU A 8 -23.40 1.42 14.50
CA LEU A 8 -22.36 1.12 13.51
C LEU A 8 -22.17 -0.38 13.29
N PHE A 9 -22.67 -1.18 14.23
CA PHE A 9 -22.62 -2.62 14.24
C PHE A 9 -24.00 -3.18 14.57
N ASN A 10 -24.45 -4.17 13.80
CA ASN A 10 -25.56 -5.02 14.17
C ASN A 10 -25.19 -5.83 15.44
N PRO A 11 -26.14 -6.19 16.33
CA PRO A 11 -25.90 -7.03 17.51
C PRO A 11 -25.02 -8.27 17.27
N LEU A 12 -25.13 -8.94 16.12
CA LEU A 12 -24.28 -10.08 15.78
C LEU A 12 -22.81 -9.70 15.59
N ASP A 13 -22.52 -8.55 14.99
CA ASP A 13 -21.15 -8.09 14.73
C ASP A 13 -20.44 -7.66 16.03
N ARG A 14 -21.20 -7.19 17.03
CA ARG A 14 -20.67 -6.86 18.37
C ARG A 14 -20.11 -8.08 19.09
N VAL A 15 -20.77 -9.22 18.96
CA VAL A 15 -20.37 -10.48 19.62
C VAL A 15 -19.29 -11.21 18.80
N TYR A 16 -19.47 -11.21 17.47
CA TYR A 16 -18.67 -12.05 16.59
C TYR A 16 -17.36 -11.40 16.13
N MET A 17 -17.32 -10.08 15.91
CA MET A 17 -16.10 -9.42 15.42
C MET A 17 -15.07 -9.22 16.51
N ASP A 18 -13.80 -9.21 16.10
CA ASP A 18 -12.72 -8.91 17.01
C ASP A 18 -12.72 -7.43 17.44
N ARG A 19 -12.42 -7.18 18.72
CA ARG A 19 -12.35 -5.83 19.31
C ARG A 19 -11.41 -4.91 18.53
N SER A 20 -10.30 -5.42 17.97
CA SER A 20 -9.39 -4.60 17.17
C SER A 20 -10.02 -4.08 15.88
N ILE A 21 -10.92 -4.87 15.28
CA ILE A 21 -11.61 -4.50 14.05
C ILE A 21 -12.73 -3.51 14.36
N GLN A 22 -13.45 -3.73 15.46
CA GLN A 22 -14.47 -2.80 15.93
C GLN A 22 -13.87 -1.42 16.24
N GLU A 23 -12.78 -1.38 17.01
CA GLU A 23 -12.07 -0.13 17.34
C GLU A 23 -11.61 0.61 16.07
N ALA A 24 -11.01 -0.10 15.13
CA ALA A 24 -10.55 0.43 13.86
C ALA A 24 -11.70 1.00 12.99
N TYR A 25 -12.82 0.29 12.90
CA TYR A 25 -13.99 0.73 12.14
C TYR A 25 -14.70 1.92 12.81
N SER A 26 -14.81 1.91 14.14
CA SER A 26 -15.31 3.05 14.90
C SER A 26 -14.42 4.27 14.68
N PHE A 27 -13.10 4.12 14.72
CA PHE A 27 -12.15 5.20 14.44
C PHE A 27 -12.34 5.79 13.04
N LEU A 28 -12.47 4.95 12.01
CA LEU A 28 -12.72 5.42 10.64
C LEU A 28 -13.99 6.28 10.52
N ASN A 29 -15.03 5.99 11.30
CA ASN A 29 -16.31 6.69 11.25
C ASN A 29 -16.38 7.93 12.17
N ARG A 30 -15.33 8.23 12.94
CA ARG A 30 -15.25 9.47 13.71
C ARG A 30 -15.12 10.71 12.81
N LYS A 31 -15.79 11.80 13.20
CA LYS A 31 -15.74 13.09 12.51
C LYS A 31 -14.42 13.84 12.75
N ASP A 32 -13.81 13.65 13.92
CA ASP A 32 -12.58 14.29 14.43
C ASP A 32 -11.31 13.42 14.27
N ARG A 33 -11.36 12.39 13.40
CA ARG A 33 -10.25 11.45 13.23
C ARG A 33 -8.97 12.08 12.68
N GLU A 34 -9.09 13.13 11.87
CA GLU A 34 -7.95 13.85 11.26
C GLU A 34 -7.20 14.70 12.31
N SER A 35 -7.93 15.16 13.34
CA SER A 35 -7.39 15.93 14.46
C SER A 35 -7.00 15.07 15.67
N SER A 36 -7.21 13.75 15.65
CA SER A 36 -6.89 12.86 16.77
C SER A 36 -5.36 12.83 16.98
N PRO A 37 -4.82 13.47 18.03
CA PRO A 37 -3.39 13.53 18.22
C PRO A 37 -2.93 12.19 18.83
N TYR A 38 -2.02 11.54 18.12
CA TYR A 38 -1.45 10.26 18.48
C TYR A 38 0.07 10.36 18.32
N LEU A 39 0.81 9.74 19.24
CA LEU A 39 2.26 9.81 19.22
C LEU A 39 2.79 8.90 18.11
N PRO A 40 3.66 9.37 17.21
CA PRO A 40 4.31 8.51 16.25
C PRO A 40 5.29 7.59 16.98
N SER A 41 4.86 6.38 17.29
CA SER A 41 5.66 5.38 18.00
C SER A 41 5.61 4.04 17.28
N GLY A 42 6.71 3.30 17.40
CA GLY A 42 6.97 2.10 16.65
C GLY A 42 6.02 0.94 16.98
N PHE A 43 6.09 -0.12 16.18
CA PHE A 43 5.13 -1.21 16.28
C PHE A 43 5.12 -1.88 17.67
N HIS A 44 6.30 -2.00 18.26
CA HIS A 44 6.54 -2.56 19.61
C HIS A 44 6.64 -1.51 20.71
N GLY A 45 6.44 -0.23 20.37
CA GLY A 45 6.54 0.90 21.25
C GLY A 45 5.30 1.15 22.11
N ILE A 46 5.26 2.33 22.75
CA ILE A 46 4.25 2.74 23.74
C ILE A 46 2.81 2.60 23.21
N ASN A 47 2.62 2.79 21.91
CA ASN A 47 1.33 2.70 21.27
C ASN A 47 0.69 1.31 21.28
N ARG A 48 1.45 0.28 21.63
CA ARG A 48 0.95 -1.09 21.77
C ARG A 48 -0.15 -1.20 22.83
N GLU A 49 -0.08 -0.42 23.91
CA GLU A 49 -1.09 -0.39 24.97
C GLU A 49 -2.26 0.56 24.66
N VAL A 50 -2.04 1.51 23.76
CA VAL A 50 -3.01 2.58 23.49
C VAL A 50 -3.97 2.21 22.36
N LEU A 51 -3.45 1.65 21.26
CA LEU A 51 -4.23 1.36 20.06
C LEU A 51 -3.89 0.00 19.45
N THR A 52 -4.91 -0.65 18.89
CA THR A 52 -4.67 -1.92 18.20
C THR A 52 -3.81 -1.72 16.95
N PRO A 53 -3.02 -2.73 16.53
CA PRO A 53 -2.26 -2.69 15.28
C PRO A 53 -3.05 -2.23 14.04
N VAL A 54 -4.33 -2.59 13.98
CA VAL A 54 -5.22 -2.25 12.86
C VAL A 54 -5.52 -0.74 12.87
N THR A 55 -5.95 -0.21 14.02
CA THR A 55 -6.22 1.22 14.21
C THR A 55 -4.98 2.07 13.90
N ARG A 56 -3.80 1.63 14.35
CA ARG A 56 -2.52 2.31 14.10
C ARG A 56 -2.21 2.40 12.60
N GLY A 57 -2.41 1.32 11.85
CA GLY A 57 -2.23 1.30 10.39
C GLY A 57 -3.13 2.32 9.69
N ILE A 58 -4.39 2.41 10.11
CA ILE A 58 -5.37 3.36 9.56
C ILE A 58 -4.98 4.80 9.83
N ILE A 59 -4.67 5.14 11.08
CA ILE A 59 -4.27 6.51 11.47
C ILE A 59 -3.07 6.95 10.64
N ASN A 60 -2.05 6.10 10.56
CA ASN A 60 -0.84 6.42 9.83
C ASN A 60 -1.13 6.64 8.34
N TYR A 61 -2.01 5.85 7.72
CA TYR A 61 -2.39 6.06 6.31
C TYR A 61 -3.27 7.30 6.10
N GLU A 62 -4.23 7.59 6.98
CA GLU A 62 -5.07 8.81 6.92
C GLU A 62 -4.20 10.06 7.02
N ASN A 63 -3.19 10.08 7.90
CA ASN A 63 -2.26 11.22 8.04
C ASN A 63 -1.48 11.52 6.74
N LEU A 64 -1.22 10.52 5.89
CA LEU A 64 -0.60 10.74 4.56
C LEU A 64 -1.57 11.36 3.55
N SER A 65 -2.86 11.28 3.83
CA SER A 65 -3.94 11.79 2.98
C SER A 65 -4.26 13.25 3.25
N CYS A 66 -3.78 13.81 4.37
CA CYS A 66 -3.98 15.22 4.74
C CYS A 66 -3.43 16.15 3.66
N SER A 67 -4.20 17.17 3.29
CA SER A 67 -3.85 18.06 2.18
C SER A 67 -2.71 19.02 2.52
N ASP A 68 -2.46 19.29 3.80
CA ASP A 68 -1.49 20.21 4.37
C ASP A 68 -0.22 19.49 4.89
N TYR A 69 0.02 18.24 4.47
CA TYR A 69 1.13 17.40 4.95
C TYR A 69 2.51 18.07 4.86
N TYR A 70 2.71 19.03 3.97
CA TYR A 70 3.95 19.78 3.82
C TYR A 70 4.17 20.85 4.90
N ASN A 71 3.09 21.38 5.51
CA ASN A 71 3.17 22.28 6.66
C ASN A 71 3.59 21.53 7.94
N ASN A 72 3.32 20.23 7.99
CA ASN A 72 3.62 19.35 9.12
C ASN A 72 4.39 18.11 8.63
N PHE A 73 5.48 18.33 7.89
CA PHE A 73 6.17 17.24 7.20
C PHE A 73 6.70 16.16 8.15
N ASP A 74 7.16 16.54 9.35
CA ASP A 74 7.58 15.59 10.38
C ASP A 74 6.46 14.60 10.72
N ARG A 75 5.22 15.08 10.92
CA ARG A 75 4.06 14.21 11.21
C ARG A 75 3.79 13.24 10.06
N ALA A 76 3.91 13.71 8.82
CA ALA A 76 3.65 12.90 7.64
C ALA A 76 4.72 11.81 7.46
N LEU A 77 6.00 12.17 7.56
CA LEU A 77 7.12 11.24 7.48
C LEU A 77 7.12 10.25 8.64
N ASP A 78 6.80 10.70 9.85
CA ASP A 78 6.65 9.83 11.01
C ASP A 78 5.52 8.80 10.82
N SER A 79 4.39 9.25 10.29
CA SER A 79 3.27 8.37 9.96
C SER A 79 3.67 7.35 8.89
N LEU A 80 4.42 7.78 7.88
CA LEU A 80 4.97 6.88 6.85
C LEU A 80 5.94 5.86 7.45
N ASN A 81 6.87 6.30 8.31
CA ASN A 81 7.79 5.43 9.04
C ASN A 81 7.00 4.38 9.83
N CYS A 82 5.95 4.82 10.54
CA CYS A 82 5.08 3.98 11.35
C CYS A 82 4.21 3.03 10.53
N LEU A 83 3.92 3.34 9.26
CA LEU A 83 3.20 2.47 8.32
C LEU A 83 4.12 1.46 7.63
N ALA A 84 5.35 1.86 7.29
CA ALA A 84 6.23 1.15 6.38
C ALA A 84 7.35 0.35 7.06
N LEU A 85 8.15 1.02 7.88
CA LEU A 85 9.46 0.51 8.31
C LEU A 85 9.42 -0.01 9.75
N ASN A 86 8.45 0.45 10.54
CA ASN A 86 8.35 0.16 11.96
C ASN A 86 8.02 -1.30 12.32
N PHE A 87 7.58 -2.10 11.34
CA PHE A 87 7.12 -3.46 11.60
C PHE A 87 8.15 -4.57 11.33
N LYS A 88 9.32 -4.26 10.70
CA LYS A 88 10.33 -5.26 10.25
C LYS A 88 9.75 -6.44 9.48
N PHE A 89 8.66 -6.20 8.77
CA PHE A 89 8.09 -7.21 7.90
C PHE A 89 8.91 -7.27 6.60
N ASP A 90 8.93 -8.44 5.97
CA ASP A 90 9.47 -8.56 4.62
C ASP A 90 8.76 -7.59 3.68
N LEU A 91 9.46 -7.14 2.63
CA LEU A 91 8.99 -6.16 1.66
C LEU A 91 7.55 -6.44 1.20
N ASN A 92 7.25 -7.71 0.87
CA ASN A 92 5.95 -8.11 0.35
C ASN A 92 4.83 -8.00 1.40
N LYS A 93 5.12 -8.34 2.66
CA LYS A 93 4.17 -8.20 3.76
C LYS A 93 3.89 -6.74 4.06
N THR A 94 4.90 -5.87 4.07
CA THR A 94 4.73 -4.42 4.25
C THR A 94 3.87 -3.84 3.13
N ARG A 95 4.19 -4.14 1.86
CA ARG A 95 3.40 -3.72 0.70
C ARG A 95 1.94 -4.15 0.80
N LEU A 96 1.71 -5.40 1.21
CA LEU A 96 0.35 -5.93 1.36
C LEU A 96 -0.42 -5.25 2.49
N LEU A 97 0.21 -4.96 3.63
CA LEU A 97 -0.43 -4.26 4.74
C LEU A 97 -0.89 -2.86 4.32
N MET A 98 -0.02 -2.10 3.64
CA MET A 98 -0.38 -0.80 3.09
C MET A 98 -1.52 -0.89 2.08
N ALA A 99 -1.46 -1.86 1.17
CA ALA A 99 -2.52 -2.09 0.19
C ALA A 99 -3.87 -2.36 0.87
N VAL A 100 -3.89 -3.19 1.92
CA VAL A 100 -5.12 -3.52 2.65
C VAL A 100 -5.67 -2.31 3.41
N VAL A 101 -4.82 -1.51 4.07
CA VAL A 101 -5.28 -0.29 4.76
C VAL A 101 -5.84 0.71 3.77
N ARG A 102 -5.15 0.92 2.65
CA ARG A 102 -5.64 1.80 1.57
C ARG A 102 -7.03 1.38 1.11
N GLU A 103 -7.25 0.09 0.83
CA GLU A 103 -8.56 -0.39 0.39
C GLU A 103 -9.61 -0.29 1.51
N ALA A 104 -9.26 -0.54 2.78
CA ALA A 104 -10.17 -0.36 3.91
C ALA A 104 -10.68 1.09 4.04
N VAL A 105 -9.76 2.07 3.97
CA VAL A 105 -10.08 3.50 3.98
C VAL A 105 -10.95 3.87 2.78
N LYS A 106 -10.58 3.40 1.58
CA LYS A 106 -11.34 3.65 0.35
C LYS A 106 -12.76 3.07 0.39
N SER A 107 -12.97 1.95 1.07
CA SER A 107 -14.27 1.28 1.18
C SER A 107 -15.09 1.73 2.39
N LYS A 108 -14.75 2.84 3.08
CA LYS A 108 -15.47 3.30 4.27
C LYS A 108 -17.00 3.41 4.06
N ALA A 109 -17.44 3.84 2.87
CA ALA A 109 -18.86 3.97 2.54
C ALA A 109 -19.60 2.62 2.38
N ASP A 110 -18.87 1.50 2.32
CA ASP A 110 -19.40 0.13 2.26
C ASP A 110 -18.94 -0.63 3.52
N PRO A 111 -19.79 -0.68 4.57
CA PRO A 111 -19.44 -1.30 5.86
C PRO A 111 -18.94 -2.73 5.72
N GLU A 112 -19.62 -3.57 4.92
CA GLU A 112 -19.26 -4.98 4.76
C GLU A 112 -17.88 -5.13 4.12
N LEU A 113 -17.63 -4.37 3.05
CA LEU A 113 -16.35 -4.40 2.35
C LEU A 113 -15.22 -3.85 3.24
N CYS A 114 -15.46 -2.75 3.96
CA CYS A 114 -14.52 -2.16 4.91
C CYS A 114 -14.11 -3.15 6.00
N LEU A 115 -15.09 -3.74 6.68
CA LEU A 115 -14.87 -4.74 7.72
C LEU A 115 -14.10 -5.96 7.18
N SER A 116 -14.32 -6.34 5.92
CA SER A 116 -13.59 -7.42 5.27
C SER A 116 -12.09 -7.10 5.08
N TYR A 117 -11.75 -5.85 4.74
CA TYR A 117 -10.36 -5.41 4.62
C TYR A 117 -9.69 -5.23 5.97
N LEU A 118 -10.39 -4.70 6.98
CA LEU A 118 -9.87 -4.62 8.35
C LEU A 118 -9.55 -6.02 8.91
N SER A 119 -10.44 -6.98 8.67
CA SER A 119 -10.20 -8.39 9.00
C SER A 119 -9.00 -8.97 8.25
N LEU A 120 -8.85 -8.60 6.97
CA LEU A 120 -7.72 -9.03 6.15
C LEU A 120 -6.40 -8.44 6.64
N TYR A 121 -6.38 -7.20 7.11
CA TYR A 121 -5.18 -6.53 7.61
C TYR A 121 -4.59 -7.32 8.79
N ARG A 122 -5.44 -7.67 9.77
CA ARG A 122 -5.05 -8.53 10.89
C ARG A 122 -4.54 -9.89 10.40
N LYS A 123 -5.23 -10.51 9.44
CA LYS A 123 -4.79 -11.79 8.88
C LYS A 123 -3.41 -11.69 8.23
N VAL A 124 -3.09 -10.58 7.59
CA VAL A 124 -1.77 -10.33 7.00
C VAL A 124 -0.72 -10.11 8.10
N LEU A 125 -1.04 -9.30 9.12
CA LEU A 125 -0.16 -9.10 10.29
C LEU A 125 0.25 -10.43 10.94
N GLU A 126 -0.72 -11.33 11.14
CA GLU A 126 -0.50 -12.65 11.75
C GLU A 126 -0.04 -13.73 10.75
N GLY A 127 0.00 -13.41 9.45
CA GLY A 127 0.19 -14.37 8.38
C GLY A 127 1.65 -14.74 8.13
N THR A 128 1.86 -15.97 7.64
CA THR A 128 3.18 -16.46 7.20
C THR A 128 3.57 -15.91 5.83
N PRO A 129 4.86 -15.90 5.45
CA PRO A 129 5.29 -15.42 4.14
C PRO A 129 4.58 -16.10 2.96
N ALA A 130 4.26 -17.39 3.07
CA ALA A 130 3.50 -18.11 2.05
C ALA A 130 2.05 -17.64 1.94
N GLN A 131 1.39 -17.37 3.08
CA GLN A 131 0.03 -16.82 3.11
C GLN A 131 0.01 -15.39 2.58
N VAL A 132 0.99 -14.56 2.95
CA VAL A 132 1.18 -13.20 2.44
C VAL A 132 1.31 -13.21 0.93
N ARG A 133 2.24 -14.00 0.37
CA ARG A 133 2.40 -14.12 -1.09
C ARG A 133 1.12 -14.55 -1.78
N ASN A 134 0.41 -15.53 -1.22
CA ASN A 134 -0.85 -16.00 -1.80
C ASN A 134 -1.92 -14.91 -1.82
N ILE A 135 -2.09 -14.16 -0.71
CA ILE A 135 -3.05 -13.05 -0.65
C ILE A 135 -2.65 -11.94 -1.62
N LEU A 136 -1.36 -11.57 -1.64
CA LEU A 136 -0.79 -10.54 -2.51
C LEU A 136 -1.09 -10.84 -3.98
N ILE A 137 -0.93 -12.09 -4.41
CA ILE A 137 -1.20 -12.54 -5.78
C ILE A 137 -2.71 -12.67 -6.05
N GLN A 138 -3.44 -13.44 -5.24
CA GLN A 138 -4.81 -13.84 -5.57
C GLN A 138 -5.85 -12.75 -5.28
N LYS A 139 -5.60 -11.85 -4.33
CA LYS A 139 -6.54 -10.78 -3.97
C LYS A 139 -6.16 -9.42 -4.52
N PHE A 140 -4.86 -9.11 -4.55
CA PHE A 140 -4.38 -7.79 -4.96
C PHE A 140 -3.71 -7.79 -6.33
N HIS A 141 -3.45 -8.96 -6.94
CA HIS A 141 -2.79 -9.08 -8.25
C HIS A 141 -1.47 -8.30 -8.30
N LEU A 142 -0.70 -8.39 -7.22
CA LEU A 142 0.61 -7.77 -7.11
C LEU A 142 1.71 -8.81 -7.39
N THR A 143 2.87 -8.32 -7.80
CA THR A 143 4.06 -9.15 -8.01
C THR A 143 4.80 -9.41 -6.70
N VAL A 144 5.35 -10.62 -6.57
CA VAL A 144 6.26 -10.97 -5.46
C VAL A 144 7.64 -10.46 -5.81
N LEU A 145 8.23 -9.67 -4.92
CA LEU A 145 9.56 -9.08 -5.06
C LEU A 145 10.58 -9.73 -4.12
N ALA A 146 11.87 -9.57 -4.42
CA ALA A 146 12.95 -9.97 -3.54
C ALA A 146 13.04 -9.02 -2.33
N ASP A 147 13.47 -9.53 -1.19
CA ASP A 147 13.58 -8.76 0.06
C ASP A 147 14.88 -7.92 0.08
N ARG A 148 14.94 -6.89 -0.77
CA ARG A 148 16.04 -5.92 -0.93
C ARG A 148 15.48 -4.54 -1.33
N PRO A 149 16.23 -3.43 -1.22
CA PRO A 149 15.74 -2.08 -1.55
C PRO A 149 15.11 -2.01 -2.94
N LEU A 150 13.94 -1.38 -3.05
CA LEU A 150 13.11 -1.44 -4.26
C LEU A 150 13.77 -0.75 -5.47
N ASN A 151 14.40 0.41 -5.27
CA ASN A 151 15.15 1.15 -6.29
C ASN A 151 16.30 0.34 -6.91
N THR A 152 16.95 -0.55 -6.16
CA THR A 152 18.00 -1.45 -6.67
C THR A 152 17.49 -2.59 -7.56
N GLN A 153 16.17 -2.81 -7.60
CA GLN A 153 15.59 -3.94 -8.34
C GLN A 153 15.25 -3.61 -9.79
N GLU A 154 15.18 -2.33 -10.17
CA GLU A 154 14.73 -1.84 -11.49
C GLU A 154 13.44 -2.52 -11.95
N SER A 155 12.53 -2.81 -11.01
CA SER A 155 11.38 -3.69 -11.24
C SER A 155 10.24 -3.03 -12.01
N GLY A 156 10.14 -1.70 -11.96
CA GLY A 156 9.07 -0.96 -12.62
C GLY A 156 9.14 0.55 -12.41
N PHE A 157 8.42 1.30 -13.24
CA PHE A 157 8.42 2.74 -13.18
C PHE A 157 7.08 3.33 -13.64
N ASP A 158 6.89 4.63 -13.40
CA ASP A 158 5.87 5.43 -14.09
C ASP A 158 6.42 6.84 -14.28
N ASP A 159 6.64 7.25 -15.53
CA ASP A 159 7.27 8.54 -15.81
C ASP A 159 6.27 9.71 -15.80
N ARG A 160 4.96 9.47 -15.56
CA ARG A 160 3.97 10.54 -15.50
C ARG A 160 2.75 10.21 -14.66
N VAL A 161 2.76 10.70 -13.42
CA VAL A 161 1.66 10.56 -12.45
C VAL A 161 1.27 11.92 -11.88
N TYR A 162 -0.01 12.13 -11.64
CA TYR A 162 -0.50 13.36 -11.01
C TYR A 162 -0.81 13.17 -9.53
N GLY A 163 -0.30 14.08 -8.71
CA GLY A 163 -0.70 14.26 -7.31
C GLY A 163 -1.71 15.39 -7.12
N SER A 164 -2.12 15.63 -5.88
CA SER A 164 -3.14 16.62 -5.48
C SER A 164 -2.72 18.08 -5.62
N PHE A 165 -1.48 18.35 -6.02
CA PHE A 165 -1.04 19.68 -6.44
C PHE A 165 -1.18 19.92 -7.95
N SER A 166 -1.64 18.92 -8.71
CA SER A 166 -1.79 18.95 -10.17
C SER A 166 -3.20 18.51 -10.58
N LEU A 167 -3.37 17.40 -11.31
CA LEU A 167 -4.69 16.88 -11.71
C LEU A 167 -5.14 15.67 -10.88
N GLY A 168 -4.37 15.24 -9.89
CA GLY A 168 -4.62 14.01 -9.14
C GLY A 168 -5.50 14.19 -7.91
N LYS A 169 -6.25 13.14 -7.53
CA LYS A 169 -7.01 13.11 -6.26
C LYS A 169 -6.14 12.85 -5.03
N ARG A 170 -5.05 12.09 -5.20
CA ARG A 170 -4.17 11.60 -4.12
C ARG A 170 -3.05 12.58 -3.81
N THR A 171 -2.62 12.66 -2.55
CA THR A 171 -1.41 13.42 -2.19
C THR A 171 -0.18 12.81 -2.87
N ALA A 172 0.89 13.60 -3.05
CA ALA A 172 2.14 13.09 -3.59
C ALA A 172 2.72 11.94 -2.72
N LEU A 173 2.55 12.01 -1.40
CA LEU A 173 2.91 10.93 -0.48
C LEU A 173 2.11 9.65 -0.75
N GLN A 174 0.80 9.76 -0.99
CA GLN A 174 -0.02 8.60 -1.37
C GLN A 174 0.41 8.02 -2.72
N VAL A 175 0.84 8.85 -3.68
CA VAL A 175 1.39 8.38 -4.96
C VAL A 175 2.66 7.56 -4.73
N VAL A 176 3.58 8.01 -3.88
CA VAL A 176 4.80 7.26 -3.53
C VAL A 176 4.46 5.95 -2.81
N VAL A 177 3.51 5.97 -1.88
CA VAL A 177 3.00 4.74 -1.22
C VAL A 177 2.38 3.77 -2.24
N ASP A 178 1.61 4.28 -3.20
CA ASP A 178 1.01 3.46 -4.25
C ASP A 178 2.06 2.88 -5.19
N ALA A 179 3.12 3.61 -5.50
CA ALA A 179 4.27 3.13 -6.26
C ALA A 179 4.96 1.98 -5.51
N TYR A 180 5.24 2.15 -4.21
CA TYR A 180 5.80 1.12 -3.35
C TYR A 180 4.92 -0.14 -3.26
N ILE A 181 3.61 0.02 -3.02
CA ILE A 181 2.63 -1.09 -3.02
C ILE A 181 2.71 -1.85 -4.34
N LYS A 182 2.74 -1.15 -5.47
CA LYS A 182 2.81 -1.75 -6.80
C LYS A 182 4.17 -2.36 -7.14
N GLY A 183 5.21 -2.01 -6.41
CA GLY A 183 6.57 -2.51 -6.64
C GLY A 183 7.31 -1.74 -7.73
N LEU A 184 7.02 -0.45 -7.87
CA LEU A 184 7.72 0.44 -8.79
C LEU A 184 8.98 0.96 -8.09
N SER A 185 10.13 0.82 -8.76
CA SER A 185 11.42 1.36 -8.31
C SER A 185 11.52 2.86 -8.53
N ARG A 186 10.77 3.43 -9.49
CA ARG A 186 10.78 4.86 -9.80
C ARG A 186 9.38 5.42 -10.08
N VAL A 187 9.11 6.66 -9.68
CA VAL A 187 7.90 7.39 -10.08
C VAL A 187 8.21 8.86 -10.33
N THR A 188 7.67 9.43 -11.42
CA THR A 188 7.74 10.86 -11.68
C THR A 188 6.40 11.53 -11.42
N ILE A 189 6.38 12.48 -10.49
CA ILE A 189 5.20 13.26 -10.11
C ILE A 189 5.20 14.56 -10.92
N VAL A 190 4.14 14.76 -11.69
CA VAL A 190 4.03 15.87 -12.64
C VAL A 190 3.24 17.02 -12.06
N HIS A 191 3.84 18.21 -12.07
CA HIS A 191 3.18 19.47 -11.81
C HIS A 191 2.78 20.16 -13.11
N ILE A 192 1.89 21.14 -13.04
CA ILE A 192 1.37 21.80 -14.24
C ILE A 192 1.62 23.29 -14.13
N ASN A 193 2.27 23.85 -15.14
CA ASN A 193 2.67 25.25 -15.27
C ASN A 193 3.57 25.82 -14.16
N GLU A 194 3.58 25.25 -12.95
CA GLU A 194 4.42 25.67 -11.82
C GLU A 194 4.90 24.48 -11.00
N ILE A 195 6.15 24.51 -10.54
CA ILE A 195 6.69 23.51 -9.63
C ILE A 195 6.53 23.95 -8.16
N HIS A 196 5.76 23.19 -7.39
CA HIS A 196 5.56 23.43 -5.97
C HIS A 196 6.74 22.98 -5.11
N ARG A 197 7.66 23.90 -4.84
CA ARG A 197 8.88 23.61 -4.06
C ARG A 197 8.61 23.07 -2.66
N GLN A 198 7.57 23.57 -1.99
CA GLN A 198 7.20 23.19 -0.62
C GLN A 198 6.95 21.68 -0.40
N ILE A 199 6.61 20.92 -1.46
CA ILE A 199 6.37 19.47 -1.31
C ILE A 199 7.61 18.62 -1.64
N ILE A 200 8.59 19.18 -2.35
CA ILE A 200 9.76 18.44 -2.86
C ILE A 200 10.53 17.77 -1.72
N PRO A 201 10.93 18.48 -0.62
CA PRO A 201 11.72 17.86 0.44
C PRO A 201 11.03 16.64 1.07
N VAL A 202 9.74 16.79 1.36
CA VAL A 202 8.93 15.78 2.06
C VAL A 202 8.73 14.54 1.21
N VAL A 203 8.48 14.73 -0.08
CA VAL A 203 8.20 13.64 -1.01
C VAL A 203 9.49 12.91 -1.39
N LEU A 204 10.62 13.61 -1.55
CA LEU A 204 11.92 12.98 -1.77
C LEU A 204 12.37 12.16 -0.55
N GLU A 205 12.16 12.68 0.67
CA GLU A 205 12.42 11.92 1.90
C GLU A 205 11.53 10.68 1.98
N ALA A 206 10.23 10.80 1.68
CA ALA A 206 9.33 9.66 1.64
C ALA A 206 9.76 8.60 0.60
N GLY A 207 10.24 9.02 -0.57
CA GLY A 207 10.83 8.15 -1.58
C GLY A 207 12.03 7.38 -1.03
N ARG A 208 12.98 8.09 -0.41
CA ARG A 208 14.15 7.47 0.25
C ARG A 208 13.76 6.48 1.34
N MET A 209 12.73 6.79 2.14
CA MET A 209 12.24 5.87 3.18
C MET A 209 11.63 4.58 2.64
N LEU A 210 11.03 4.62 1.45
CA LEU A 210 10.40 3.45 0.81
C LEU A 210 11.28 2.78 -0.24
N ASP A 211 12.53 3.25 -0.40
CA ASP A 211 13.43 2.87 -1.49
C ASP A 211 12.78 3.04 -2.88
N VAL A 212 12.01 4.12 -3.08
CA VAL A 212 11.43 4.50 -4.38
C VAL A 212 12.13 5.76 -4.87
N ASP A 213 12.69 5.72 -6.07
CA ASP A 213 13.26 6.89 -6.70
C ASP A 213 12.13 7.82 -7.15
N VAL A 214 12.07 9.01 -6.56
CA VAL A 214 11.03 10.00 -6.87
C VAL A 214 11.64 11.14 -7.65
N GLU A 215 11.01 11.47 -8.77
CA GLU A 215 11.36 12.60 -9.62
C GLU A 215 10.15 13.54 -9.76
N PHE A 216 10.42 14.81 -10.02
CA PHE A 216 9.41 15.78 -10.41
C PHE A 216 9.55 16.13 -11.89
N ALA A 217 8.42 16.45 -12.53
CA ALA A 217 8.39 17.01 -13.87
C ALA A 217 7.36 18.14 -13.98
N LEU A 218 7.51 18.99 -14.99
CA LEU A 218 6.60 20.11 -15.25
C LEU A 218 5.92 19.96 -16.61
N GLU A 219 4.61 19.85 -16.59
CA GLU A 219 3.78 19.86 -17.79
C GLU A 219 3.28 21.26 -18.12
N PHE A 220 3.33 21.59 -19.41
CA PHE A 220 2.70 22.79 -19.92
C PHE A 220 2.28 22.61 -21.39
N SER A 221 1.47 23.53 -21.90
CA SER A 221 1.05 23.55 -23.30
C SER A 221 1.57 24.81 -23.99
N HIS A 222 1.96 24.69 -25.25
CA HIS A 222 2.34 25.81 -26.11
C HIS A 222 1.68 25.68 -27.48
N GLY A 223 1.14 26.79 -27.99
CA GLY A 223 0.63 26.90 -29.36
C GLY A 223 -0.82 27.32 -29.44
N ARG A 224 -1.37 27.39 -30.67
CA ARG A 224 -2.75 27.80 -30.92
C ARG A 224 -3.51 26.83 -31.82
N GLY A 225 -4.76 26.56 -31.46
CA GLY A 225 -5.66 25.67 -32.19
C GLY A 225 -4.97 24.36 -32.56
N GLU A 226 -4.98 24.05 -33.84
CA GLU A 226 -4.37 22.84 -34.42
C GLU A 226 -2.85 22.69 -34.22
N GLY A 227 -2.13 23.78 -33.92
CA GLY A 227 -0.69 23.80 -33.68
C GLY A 227 -0.29 23.74 -32.20
N LYS A 228 -1.22 23.38 -31.30
CA LYS A 228 -0.97 23.26 -29.86
C LYS A 228 -0.31 21.91 -29.54
N ASN A 229 0.82 21.97 -28.84
CA ASN A 229 1.54 20.82 -28.32
C ASN A 229 1.59 20.86 -26.78
N ASN A 230 1.73 19.68 -26.17
CA ASN A 230 2.04 19.55 -24.76
C ASN A 230 3.50 19.14 -24.60
N PHE A 231 4.13 19.66 -23.56
CA PHE A 231 5.52 19.43 -23.24
C PHE A 231 5.66 19.04 -21.78
N LEU A 232 6.68 18.25 -21.48
CA LEU A 232 7.11 17.91 -20.13
C LEU A 232 8.57 18.32 -19.97
N LEU A 233 8.89 19.02 -18.89
CA LEU A 233 10.26 19.24 -18.43
C LEU A 233 10.61 18.22 -17.35
N TYR A 234 11.66 17.44 -17.56
CA TYR A 234 12.22 16.53 -16.56
C TYR A 234 13.57 17.08 -16.06
N PHE A 235 13.87 16.80 -14.80
CA PHE A 235 15.08 17.29 -14.12
C PHE A 235 15.96 16.09 -13.71
N PRO A 236 16.63 15.43 -14.67
CA PRO A 236 17.32 14.15 -14.46
C PRO A 236 18.47 14.23 -13.44
N ASP A 237 19.10 15.40 -13.33
CA ASP A 237 20.24 15.65 -12.45
C ASP A 237 19.83 16.06 -11.02
N CYS A 238 18.53 16.18 -10.76
CA CYS A 238 18.02 16.54 -9.44
C CYS A 238 17.60 15.29 -8.63
N ARG A 239 18.31 15.02 -7.53
CA ARG A 239 18.02 13.96 -6.54
C ARG A 239 17.73 14.52 -5.15
N THR A 240 18.14 15.75 -4.87
CA THR A 240 17.95 16.44 -3.59
C THR A 240 17.13 17.71 -3.76
N SER A 241 16.53 18.19 -2.67
CA SER A 241 15.80 19.47 -2.70
C SER A 241 16.71 20.63 -3.12
N ALA A 242 17.97 20.65 -2.67
CA ALA A 242 18.90 21.72 -2.99
C ALA A 242 19.25 21.78 -4.49
N GLU A 243 19.36 20.64 -5.15
CA GLU A 243 19.56 20.58 -6.61
C GLU A 243 18.32 21.10 -7.35
N TYR A 244 17.12 20.71 -6.91
CA TYR A 244 15.88 21.28 -7.44
C TYR A 244 15.85 22.81 -7.27
N ASP A 245 16.13 23.32 -6.07
CA ASP A 245 16.13 24.77 -5.82
C ASP A 245 17.16 25.48 -6.71
N THR A 246 18.36 24.93 -6.86
CA THR A 246 19.40 25.48 -7.75
C THR A 246 18.93 25.60 -9.20
N VAL A 247 18.32 24.55 -9.75
CA VAL A 247 17.82 24.57 -11.13
C VAL A 247 16.62 25.52 -11.27
N LEU A 248 15.71 25.52 -10.29
CA LEU A 248 14.52 26.36 -10.32
C LEU A 248 14.84 27.85 -10.11
N ASP A 249 15.95 28.18 -9.44
CA ASP A 249 16.45 29.54 -9.24
C ASP A 249 17.33 30.05 -10.38
N SER A 250 17.70 29.18 -11.34
CA SER A 250 18.44 29.61 -12.52
C SER A 250 17.69 30.68 -13.32
N ASP A 251 18.42 31.61 -13.94
CA ASP A 251 17.83 32.69 -14.75
C ASP A 251 16.95 32.13 -15.88
N VAL A 252 17.38 31.02 -16.49
CA VAL A 252 16.64 30.33 -17.56
C VAL A 252 15.28 29.85 -17.07
N MET A 253 15.25 29.14 -15.93
CA MET A 253 14.01 28.60 -15.39
C MET A 253 13.12 29.71 -14.83
N SER A 254 13.68 30.70 -14.15
CA SER A 254 12.95 31.86 -13.62
C SER A 254 12.27 32.67 -14.73
N SER A 255 12.98 32.93 -15.83
CA SER A 255 12.40 33.59 -17.01
C SER A 255 11.25 32.78 -17.61
N PHE A 256 11.46 31.47 -17.79
CA PHE A 256 10.44 30.60 -18.36
C PHE A 256 9.21 30.45 -17.45
N GLN A 257 9.42 30.38 -16.13
CA GLN A 257 8.36 30.29 -15.12
C GLN A 257 7.46 31.53 -15.13
N ASN A 258 8.01 32.72 -15.39
CA ASN A 258 7.23 33.95 -15.57
C ASN A 258 6.30 33.86 -16.80
N ASP A 259 6.78 33.31 -17.91
CA ASP A 259 5.94 33.06 -19.08
C ASP A 259 4.87 31.99 -18.83
N LEU A 260 5.19 30.94 -18.07
CA LEU A 260 4.21 29.93 -17.65
C LEU A 260 3.15 30.50 -16.69
N SER A 261 3.50 31.49 -15.86
CA SER A 261 2.52 32.20 -15.03
C SER A 261 1.44 32.88 -15.89
N LYS A 262 1.83 33.51 -17.01
CA LYS A 262 0.88 34.09 -17.97
C LYS A 262 -0.02 33.02 -18.59
N VAL A 263 0.52 31.81 -18.83
CA VAL A 263 -0.27 30.65 -19.29
C VAL A 263 -1.31 30.24 -18.24
N ALA A 264 -0.92 30.23 -16.96
CA ALA A 264 -1.82 29.92 -15.84
C ALA A 264 -2.94 30.97 -15.69
N GLU A 265 -2.64 32.26 -15.79
CA GLU A 265 -3.65 33.34 -15.76
C GLU A 265 -4.65 33.22 -16.91
N ALA A 266 -4.17 32.91 -18.11
CA ALA A 266 -5.03 32.66 -19.26
C ALA A 266 -5.94 31.43 -19.00
N ARG A 267 -5.41 30.40 -18.32
CA ARG A 267 -6.16 29.25 -17.79
C ARG A 267 -7.31 29.64 -16.90
N GLU A 268 -7.04 30.47 -15.91
CA GLU A 268 -8.04 30.93 -14.97
C GLU A 268 -9.16 31.72 -15.64
N LYS A 269 -8.79 32.72 -16.46
CA LYS A 269 -9.76 33.53 -17.23
C LYS A 269 -10.68 32.66 -18.05
N GLY A 270 -10.11 31.58 -18.58
CA GLY A 270 -10.86 30.66 -19.38
C GLY A 270 -11.81 29.75 -18.63
N VAL A 271 -11.36 29.13 -17.55
CA VAL A 271 -12.25 28.35 -16.68
C VAL A 271 -13.38 29.24 -16.14
N SER A 272 -13.10 30.49 -15.81
CA SER A 272 -14.10 31.49 -15.44
C SER A 272 -15.13 31.76 -16.57
N LYS A 273 -14.70 31.76 -17.84
CA LYS A 273 -15.61 31.86 -18.99
C LYS A 273 -16.49 30.62 -19.11
N GLU A 274 -15.94 29.43 -18.91
CA GLU A 274 -16.71 28.19 -18.96
C GLU A 274 -17.72 28.09 -17.81
N ILE A 275 -17.36 28.50 -16.59
CA ILE A 275 -18.29 28.59 -15.45
C ILE A 275 -19.47 29.51 -15.80
N ARG A 276 -19.21 30.65 -16.46
CA ARG A 276 -20.27 31.57 -16.92
C ARG A 276 -21.19 30.89 -17.96
N ARG A 277 -20.62 30.21 -18.96
CA ARG A 277 -21.37 29.43 -19.95
C ARG A 277 -22.24 28.35 -19.28
N PHE A 278 -21.66 27.55 -18.38
CA PHE A 278 -22.35 26.48 -17.68
C PHE A 278 -23.55 27.02 -16.89
N ASN A 279 -23.35 28.08 -16.10
CA ASN A 279 -24.40 28.71 -15.30
C ASN A 279 -25.56 29.27 -16.13
N GLN A 280 -25.27 29.78 -17.33
CA GLN A 280 -26.26 30.40 -18.22
C GLN A 280 -26.98 29.39 -19.11
N LYS A 281 -26.27 28.39 -19.64
CA LYS A 281 -26.79 27.48 -20.68
C LYS A 281 -27.14 26.08 -20.17
N VAL A 282 -26.34 25.54 -19.25
CA VAL A 282 -26.44 24.13 -18.85
C VAL A 282 -27.21 23.97 -17.54
N ARG A 283 -26.85 24.75 -16.52
CA ARG A 283 -27.46 24.73 -15.19
C ARG A 283 -28.99 24.88 -15.21
N PRO A 284 -29.61 25.75 -16.03
CA PRO A 284 -31.07 25.83 -16.11
C PRO A 284 -31.71 24.51 -16.58
N GLY A 285 -31.05 23.79 -17.49
CA GLY A 285 -31.51 22.47 -17.96
C GLY A 285 -31.47 21.41 -16.85
N LEU A 286 -30.40 21.38 -16.05
CA LEU A 286 -30.26 20.48 -14.89
C LEU A 286 -31.26 20.76 -13.76
N ASN A 287 -31.77 21.99 -13.70
CA ASN A 287 -32.76 22.43 -12.72
C ASN A 287 -34.21 22.35 -13.22
N LYS A 288 -34.41 21.97 -14.49
CA LYS A 288 -35.74 21.90 -15.10
C LYS A 288 -36.66 20.99 -14.28
N GLY A 289 -37.83 21.48 -13.87
CA GLY A 289 -38.81 20.75 -13.04
C GLY A 289 -38.59 20.82 -11.53
N PHE A 290 -37.48 21.42 -11.05
CA PHE A 290 -37.19 21.61 -9.63
C PHE A 290 -37.14 23.10 -9.23
N GLU A 291 -37.50 24.02 -10.13
CA GLU A 291 -37.30 25.47 -9.99
C GLU A 291 -38.03 26.06 -8.77
N LYS A 292 -39.12 25.42 -8.33
CA LYS A 292 -39.91 25.82 -7.16
C LYS A 292 -39.30 25.36 -5.82
N TYR A 293 -38.20 24.60 -5.87
CA TYR A 293 -37.56 23.97 -4.71
C TYR A 293 -36.09 24.40 -4.63
N PRO A 294 -35.78 25.54 -4.00
CA PRO A 294 -34.40 26.06 -3.86
C PRO A 294 -33.44 25.04 -3.25
N GLU A 295 -33.93 24.17 -2.36
CA GLU A 295 -33.15 23.13 -1.68
C GLU A 295 -32.71 21.99 -2.64
N LEU A 296 -33.41 21.82 -3.77
CA LEU A 296 -33.27 20.70 -4.71
C LEU A 296 -32.70 21.12 -6.08
N VAL A 297 -32.34 22.39 -6.25
CA VAL A 297 -31.70 22.88 -7.47
C VAL A 297 -30.19 22.91 -7.34
N MET A 298 -29.51 22.71 -8.46
CA MET A 298 -28.08 22.93 -8.57
C MET A 298 -27.79 24.42 -8.34
N PRO A 299 -26.95 24.76 -7.35
CA PRO A 299 -26.62 26.14 -7.04
C PRO A 299 -25.83 26.77 -8.19
N ARG A 300 -25.81 28.11 -8.24
CA ARG A 300 -24.93 28.83 -9.15
C ARG A 300 -23.49 28.63 -8.70
N ILE A 301 -22.59 28.41 -9.65
CA ILE A 301 -21.18 28.12 -9.37
C ILE A 301 -20.36 29.38 -9.58
N SER A 302 -19.43 29.67 -8.68
CA SER A 302 -18.41 30.71 -8.86
C SER A 302 -17.02 30.10 -8.97
N LEU A 303 -16.06 30.89 -9.48
CA LEU A 303 -14.66 30.49 -9.46
C LEU A 303 -14.14 30.37 -8.02
N GLU A 304 -14.57 31.25 -7.12
CA GLU A 304 -14.20 31.21 -5.70
C GLU A 304 -14.64 29.91 -5.03
N ASP A 305 -15.85 29.43 -5.30
CA ASP A 305 -16.36 28.16 -4.74
C ASP A 305 -15.57 26.95 -5.26
N LEU A 306 -15.15 27.01 -6.52
CA LEU A 306 -14.26 26.01 -7.11
C LEU A 306 -12.90 26.02 -6.39
N LEU A 307 -12.30 27.19 -6.21
CA LEU A 307 -10.98 27.36 -5.56
C LEU A 307 -10.99 27.03 -4.06
N LYS A 308 -12.14 27.09 -3.38
CA LYS A 308 -12.29 26.56 -2.00
C LYS A 308 -12.22 25.04 -1.96
N THR A 309 -12.63 24.38 -3.04
CA THR A 309 -12.73 22.92 -3.12
C THR A 309 -11.49 22.31 -3.77
N ILE A 310 -10.81 23.09 -4.60
CA ILE A 310 -9.69 22.70 -5.45
C ILE A 310 -8.52 23.62 -5.11
N LYS A 311 -7.34 23.07 -4.80
CA LYS A 311 -6.13 23.90 -4.64
C LYS A 311 -5.88 24.71 -5.92
N LEU A 312 -5.50 25.99 -5.79
CA LEU A 312 -5.38 27.00 -6.87
C LEU A 312 -4.76 26.49 -8.20
N ASN A 313 -3.85 25.51 -8.14
CA ASN A 313 -3.07 25.07 -9.30
C ASN A 313 -3.63 23.83 -10.04
N GLN A 314 -4.76 23.27 -9.60
CA GLN A 314 -5.46 22.24 -10.39
C GLN A 314 -6.46 22.83 -11.40
N LEU A 315 -6.54 24.16 -11.51
CA LEU A 315 -7.60 24.82 -12.25
C LEU A 315 -7.56 24.43 -13.74
N SER A 316 -8.53 23.64 -14.16
CA SER A 316 -8.63 23.08 -15.49
C SER A 316 -10.08 22.70 -15.77
N ILE A 317 -10.41 22.40 -17.03
CA ILE A 317 -11.75 21.93 -17.39
C ILE A 317 -12.05 20.55 -16.79
N PRO A 318 -11.12 19.57 -16.80
CA PRO A 318 -11.33 18.32 -16.08
C PRO A 318 -11.61 18.50 -14.58
N SER A 319 -10.90 19.41 -13.91
CA SER A 319 -11.12 19.65 -12.49
C SER A 319 -12.44 20.37 -12.20
N LEU A 320 -12.85 21.32 -13.06
CA LEU A 320 -14.19 21.89 -13.04
C LEU A 320 -15.27 20.81 -13.26
N GLY A 321 -15.09 19.95 -14.26
CA GLY A 321 -16.03 18.88 -14.57
C GLY A 321 -16.19 17.88 -13.43
N HIS A 322 -15.10 17.52 -12.76
CA HIS A 322 -15.13 16.73 -11.54
C HIS A 322 -15.92 17.41 -10.42
N TYR A 323 -15.63 18.68 -10.12
CA TYR A 323 -16.35 19.43 -9.11
C TYR A 323 -17.86 19.49 -9.39
N LEU A 324 -18.23 19.75 -10.64
CA LEU A 324 -19.64 19.80 -11.05
C LEU A 324 -20.31 18.43 -10.95
N TYR A 325 -19.60 17.35 -11.27
CA TYR A 325 -20.09 15.98 -11.13
C TYR A 325 -20.41 15.64 -9.67
N GLU A 326 -19.49 15.88 -8.73
CA GLU A 326 -19.73 15.64 -7.30
C GLU A 326 -20.88 16.49 -6.75
N LEU A 327 -20.92 17.76 -7.13
CA LEU A 327 -21.99 18.66 -6.73
C LEU A 327 -23.36 18.20 -7.26
N TYR A 328 -23.41 17.75 -8.52
CA TYR A 328 -24.64 17.25 -9.12
C TYR A 328 -25.10 15.94 -8.48
N GLY A 329 -24.18 15.03 -8.15
CA GLY A 329 -24.48 13.81 -7.39
C GLY A 329 -25.11 14.11 -6.02
N ASN A 330 -24.57 15.10 -5.29
CA ASN A 330 -25.15 15.54 -4.02
C ASN A 330 -26.56 16.14 -4.19
N VAL A 331 -26.81 16.86 -5.29
CA VAL A 331 -28.15 17.39 -5.62
C VAL A 331 -29.12 16.25 -5.93
N LEU A 332 -28.70 15.22 -6.68
CA LEU A 332 -29.54 14.05 -6.97
C LEU A 332 -29.86 13.26 -5.71
N LYS A 333 -28.89 13.08 -4.80
CA LYS A 333 -29.12 12.42 -3.51
C LYS A 333 -30.18 13.15 -2.68
N LYS A 334 -30.07 14.48 -2.56
CA LYS A 334 -31.08 15.31 -1.87
C LYS A 334 -32.46 15.22 -2.53
N ARG A 335 -32.51 15.13 -3.87
CA ARG A 335 -33.76 14.92 -4.61
C ARG A 335 -34.37 13.58 -4.26
N MET A 336 -33.60 12.48 -4.25
CA MET A 336 -34.08 11.15 -3.86
C MET A 336 -34.61 11.13 -2.41
N GLU A 337 -33.82 11.65 -1.46
CA GLU A 337 -34.19 11.71 -0.03
C GLU A 337 -35.50 12.49 0.20
N ALA A 338 -35.79 13.51 -0.62
CA ALA A 338 -37.03 14.28 -0.53
C ALA A 338 -38.29 13.48 -0.92
N PHE A 339 -38.15 12.32 -1.56
CA PHE A 339 -39.26 11.44 -1.95
C PHE A 339 -39.33 10.12 -1.15
N ASP A 340 -38.28 9.78 -0.39
CA ASP A 340 -38.12 8.45 0.25
C ASP A 340 -38.40 8.43 1.78
N LEU A 341 -38.33 9.59 2.48
CA LEU A 341 -38.40 9.64 3.96
C LEU A 341 -39.36 10.72 4.52
N ASP A 342 -40.05 10.38 5.62
CA ASP A 342 -40.80 11.27 6.51
C ASP A 342 -39.93 12.37 7.17
N GLU A 343 -38.59 12.31 7.07
CA GLU A 343 -37.62 13.20 7.72
C GLU A 343 -37.45 14.58 7.07
N PHE A 344 -37.84 14.79 5.80
CA PHE A 344 -37.79 16.11 5.15
C PHE A 344 -39.06 16.94 5.41
N THR A 345 -39.34 17.19 6.68
CA THR A 345 -40.57 17.85 7.18
C THR A 345 -40.94 19.19 6.47
N PRO A 346 -39.98 20.07 6.10
CA PRO A 346 -40.31 21.35 5.43
C PRO A 346 -40.73 21.20 3.97
N ILE A 347 -40.14 20.25 3.24
CA ILE A 347 -40.37 20.05 1.79
C ILE A 347 -41.62 19.17 1.60
N LEU A 348 -41.81 18.16 2.47
CA LEU A 348 -43.02 17.33 2.51
C LEU A 348 -44.30 18.16 2.70
N GLY A 349 -44.28 19.26 3.47
CA GLY A 349 -45.43 20.14 3.62
C GLY A 349 -45.85 20.86 2.32
N LYS A 350 -44.88 21.11 1.41
CA LYS A 350 -45.13 21.68 0.07
C LYS A 350 -45.49 20.58 -0.94
N LEU A 351 -44.84 19.41 -0.85
CA LEU A 351 -45.10 18.26 -1.73
C LEU A 351 -46.44 17.57 -1.43
N LYS A 352 -46.88 17.49 -0.16
CA LYS A 352 -48.20 16.96 0.25
C LYS A 352 -49.39 17.78 -0.29
N LYS A 353 -49.17 19.03 -0.70
CA LYS A 353 -50.18 19.89 -1.36
C LYS A 353 -50.27 19.65 -2.88
N MET A 354 -49.39 18.84 -3.45
CA MET A 354 -49.41 18.50 -4.88
C MET A 354 -50.34 17.32 -5.18
N LYS A 355 -50.82 17.24 -6.42
CA LYS A 355 -51.58 16.07 -6.89
C LYS A 355 -50.63 14.87 -6.99
N ASN A 356 -51.08 13.68 -6.61
CA ASN A 356 -50.29 12.43 -6.69
C ASN A 356 -49.62 12.24 -8.07
N ARG A 357 -50.28 12.63 -9.16
CA ARG A 357 -49.73 12.53 -10.52
C ARG A 357 -48.47 13.39 -10.75
N GLU A 358 -48.39 14.56 -10.13
CA GLU A 358 -47.22 15.45 -10.23
C GLU A 358 -46.03 14.90 -9.42
N ILE A 359 -46.33 14.30 -8.26
CA ILE A 359 -45.32 13.64 -7.42
C ILE A 359 -44.74 12.43 -8.15
N SER A 360 -45.59 11.55 -8.70
CA SER A 360 -45.13 10.38 -9.46
C SER A 360 -44.26 10.77 -10.66
N ALA A 361 -44.61 11.84 -11.38
CA ALA A 361 -43.82 12.32 -12.51
C ALA A 361 -42.44 12.88 -12.08
N LEU A 362 -42.34 13.49 -10.90
CA LEU A 362 -41.08 13.95 -10.34
C LEU A 362 -40.21 12.79 -9.86
N VAL A 363 -40.79 11.79 -9.18
CA VAL A 363 -40.09 10.57 -8.73
C VAL A 363 -39.48 9.84 -9.93
N GLU A 364 -40.27 9.53 -10.96
CA GLU A 364 -39.78 8.85 -12.17
C GLU A 364 -38.64 9.64 -12.84
N LYS A 365 -38.72 10.96 -12.81
CA LYS A 365 -37.68 11.83 -13.35
C LYS A 365 -36.40 11.80 -12.53
N VAL A 366 -36.48 11.82 -11.19
CA VAL A 366 -35.28 11.72 -10.33
C VAL A 366 -34.62 10.36 -10.52
N GLU A 367 -35.40 9.27 -10.50
CA GLU A 367 -34.89 7.92 -10.73
C GLU A 367 -34.17 7.81 -12.08
N ARG A 368 -34.74 8.38 -13.15
CA ARG A 368 -34.10 8.40 -14.47
C ARG A 368 -32.78 9.17 -14.46
N LEU A 369 -32.75 10.35 -13.83
CA LEU A 369 -31.54 11.17 -13.73
C LEU A 369 -30.46 10.51 -12.88
N ASP A 370 -30.84 9.82 -11.80
CA ASP A 370 -29.94 9.05 -10.95
C ASP A 370 -29.37 7.84 -11.72
N GLN A 371 -30.21 7.11 -12.47
CA GLN A 371 -29.75 6.04 -13.35
C GLN A 371 -28.80 6.54 -14.45
N GLU A 372 -29.07 7.70 -15.05
CA GLU A 372 -28.16 8.34 -16.01
C GLU A 372 -26.84 8.73 -15.33
N TYR A 373 -26.90 9.36 -14.16
CA TYR A 373 -25.72 9.76 -13.40
C TYR A 373 -24.85 8.56 -13.01
N ASN A 374 -25.46 7.48 -12.52
CA ASN A 374 -24.74 6.27 -12.12
C ASN A 374 -24.10 5.51 -13.30
N LYS A 375 -24.52 5.80 -14.54
CA LYS A 375 -23.88 5.29 -15.77
C LYS A 375 -22.73 6.17 -16.27
N MET A 376 -22.63 7.41 -15.78
CA MET A 376 -21.59 8.37 -16.18
C MET A 376 -20.52 8.48 -15.09
N ASP A 377 -19.26 8.61 -15.49
CA ASP A 377 -18.22 9.15 -14.62
C ASP A 377 -18.05 10.66 -14.87
N HIS A 378 -17.15 11.28 -14.11
CA HIS A 378 -16.86 12.71 -14.24
C HIS A 378 -16.30 13.10 -15.63
N GLU A 379 -15.65 12.20 -16.38
CA GLU A 379 -15.13 12.50 -17.73
C GLU A 379 -16.28 12.55 -18.73
N ALA A 380 -17.18 11.56 -18.67
CA ALA A 380 -18.41 11.56 -19.45
C ALA A 380 -19.29 12.77 -19.12
N PHE A 381 -19.37 13.16 -17.84
CA PHE A 381 -20.05 14.37 -17.41
C PHE A 381 -19.40 15.63 -18.00
N THR A 382 -18.07 15.71 -17.96
CA THR A 382 -17.28 16.81 -18.55
C THR A 382 -17.57 16.94 -20.03
N ALA A 383 -17.46 15.86 -20.80
CA ALA A 383 -17.70 15.85 -22.24
C ALA A 383 -19.16 16.22 -22.59
N ARG A 384 -20.13 15.80 -21.77
CA ARG A 384 -21.56 16.08 -22.01
C ARG A 384 -21.93 17.54 -21.74
N TYR A 385 -21.34 18.17 -20.73
CA TYR A 385 -21.84 19.44 -20.20
C TYR A 385 -20.86 20.62 -20.34
N LEU A 386 -19.56 20.37 -20.47
CA LEU A 386 -18.56 21.41 -20.69
C LEU A 386 -18.15 21.46 -22.17
N SER A 387 -17.57 22.59 -22.58
CA SER A 387 -17.11 22.74 -23.97
C SER A 387 -15.80 22.00 -24.24
N GLU A 388 -15.73 21.28 -25.36
CA GLU A 388 -14.47 20.67 -25.86
C GLU A 388 -13.48 21.76 -26.34
N ASP A 389 -14.01 22.85 -26.91
CA ASP A 389 -13.28 23.99 -27.50
C ASP A 389 -12.51 24.86 -26.50
N PHE A 390 -12.38 24.41 -25.26
CA PHE A 390 -11.71 25.15 -24.21
C PHE A 390 -10.20 24.88 -24.17
N GLU A 391 -9.55 24.93 -25.33
CA GLU A 391 -8.10 24.92 -25.42
C GLU A 391 -7.56 26.34 -25.44
N ILE A 392 -7.31 26.88 -24.24
CA ILE A 392 -6.63 28.17 -24.15
C ILE A 392 -5.28 28.02 -24.82
N SER A 393 -5.17 28.77 -25.90
CA SER A 393 -4.08 28.78 -26.82
C SER A 393 -3.13 29.90 -26.43
N VAL A 394 -2.12 29.59 -25.62
CA VAL A 394 -1.08 30.54 -25.24
C VAL A 394 0.18 30.25 -26.05
N ALA A 395 0.61 31.25 -26.80
CA ALA A 395 1.88 31.21 -27.52
C ALA A 395 2.91 31.95 -26.67
N ILE A 396 3.95 31.24 -26.26
CA ILE A 396 5.10 31.80 -25.56
C ILE A 396 6.02 32.44 -26.61
N PRO A 397 6.36 33.73 -26.51
CA PRO A 397 7.30 34.37 -27.43
C PRO A 397 8.69 33.70 -27.37
N GLY A 398 9.36 33.54 -28.52
CA GLY A 398 10.71 32.96 -28.55
C GLY A 398 10.78 31.53 -27.98
N PHE A 399 9.71 30.75 -28.12
CA PHE A 399 9.59 29.45 -27.43
C PHE A 399 10.67 28.44 -27.81
N ALA A 400 11.05 28.36 -29.08
CA ALA A 400 12.09 27.42 -29.53
C ALA A 400 13.45 27.71 -28.85
N ASP A 401 13.80 28.98 -28.67
CA ASP A 401 15.03 29.39 -27.99
C ASP A 401 14.97 29.07 -26.49
N HIS A 402 13.81 29.27 -25.84
CA HIS A 402 13.62 28.84 -24.46
C HIS A 402 13.88 27.34 -24.28
N LEU A 403 13.38 26.48 -25.18
CA LEU A 403 13.63 25.04 -25.11
C LEU A 403 15.13 24.71 -25.22
N LYS A 404 15.85 25.40 -26.11
CA LYS A 404 17.30 25.24 -26.24
C LYS A 404 18.06 25.69 -25.00
N PHE A 405 17.66 26.79 -24.37
CA PHE A 405 18.26 27.24 -23.12
C PHE A 405 17.98 26.26 -21.97
N LEU A 406 16.77 25.71 -21.89
CA LEU A 406 16.43 24.67 -20.92
C LEU A 406 17.28 23.41 -21.12
N ARG A 407 17.44 22.94 -22.36
CA ARG A 407 18.35 21.82 -22.71
C ARG A 407 19.78 22.06 -22.24
N LYS A 408 20.32 23.25 -22.53
CA LYS A 408 21.68 23.64 -22.08
C LYS A 408 21.83 23.72 -20.57
N ALA A 409 20.74 23.92 -19.84
CA ALA A 409 20.70 23.91 -18.38
C ALA A 409 20.53 22.49 -17.78
N GLY A 410 20.61 21.42 -18.59
CA GLY A 410 20.45 20.04 -18.14
C GLY A 410 19.00 19.59 -17.96
N ILE A 411 18.03 20.33 -18.50
CA ILE A 411 16.61 20.01 -18.40
C ILE A 411 16.18 19.23 -19.66
N ASP A 412 15.62 18.05 -19.44
CA ASP A 412 15.05 17.21 -20.49
C ASP A 412 13.70 17.80 -20.94
N VAL A 413 13.52 18.03 -22.24
CA VAL A 413 12.30 18.59 -22.84
C VAL A 413 11.65 17.52 -23.71
N ILE A 414 10.48 17.05 -23.26
CA ILE A 414 9.78 15.90 -23.84
C ILE A 414 8.48 16.37 -24.49
N LEU A 415 8.21 15.97 -25.73
CA LEU A 415 6.89 16.12 -26.35
C LEU A 415 5.90 15.12 -25.74
N ALA A 416 4.83 15.63 -25.13
CA ALA A 416 3.83 14.83 -24.44
C ALA A 416 2.56 14.62 -25.27
N LEU A 417 1.92 13.47 -25.12
CA LEU A 417 0.70 13.07 -25.84
C LEU A 417 0.78 13.27 -27.37
N PRO A 418 1.83 12.77 -28.05
CA PRO A 418 2.05 13.02 -29.47
C PRO A 418 0.89 12.55 -30.37
N GLN A 419 0.20 11.48 -30.00
CA GLN A 419 -0.93 10.92 -30.74
C GLN A 419 -2.19 11.82 -30.75
N ARG A 420 -2.26 12.81 -29.84
CA ARG A 420 -3.36 13.79 -29.81
C ARG A 420 -3.32 14.73 -31.01
N VAL A 421 -2.13 15.14 -31.44
CA VAL A 421 -1.94 16.02 -32.60
C VAL A 421 -1.79 15.26 -33.92
N GLY A 422 -1.46 13.96 -33.84
CA GLY A 422 -1.29 13.06 -34.99
C GLY A 422 0.16 13.00 -35.49
N LEU A 423 0.54 11.86 -36.08
CA LEU A 423 1.93 11.58 -36.51
C LEU A 423 2.51 12.61 -37.51
N PRO A 424 1.76 13.15 -38.49
CA PRO A 424 2.27 14.20 -39.36
C PRO A 424 2.70 15.46 -38.59
N ARG A 425 1.88 15.90 -37.63
CA ARG A 425 2.18 17.10 -36.83
C ARG A 425 3.25 16.84 -35.79
N LEU A 426 3.36 15.60 -35.29
CA LEU A 426 4.47 15.19 -34.45
C LEU A 426 5.80 15.37 -35.21
N LEU A 427 5.90 14.89 -36.44
CA LEU A 427 7.09 15.08 -37.27
C LEU A 427 7.39 16.57 -37.50
N GLU A 428 6.37 17.37 -37.85
CA GLU A 428 6.54 18.83 -37.98
C GLU A 428 7.06 19.47 -36.68
N SER A 429 6.58 19.02 -35.52
CA SER A 429 7.00 19.52 -34.21
C SER A 429 8.42 19.10 -33.82
N LEU A 430 8.79 17.84 -34.08
CA LEU A 430 10.14 17.32 -33.84
C LEU A 430 11.19 18.05 -34.68
N LEU A 431 10.86 18.38 -35.93
CA LEU A 431 11.75 19.14 -36.81
C LEU A 431 11.81 20.62 -36.39
N ARG A 432 10.66 21.24 -36.11
CA ARG A 432 10.57 22.65 -35.70
C ARG A 432 11.32 22.94 -34.40
N TYR A 433 11.25 22.03 -33.43
CA TYR A 433 11.87 22.19 -32.10
C TYR A 433 13.13 21.34 -31.94
N SER A 434 13.77 20.96 -33.05
CA SER A 434 15.08 20.31 -33.04
C SER A 434 16.10 21.11 -32.20
N GLY A 435 17.03 20.39 -31.56
CA GLY A 435 17.99 20.94 -30.58
C GLY A 435 17.40 21.43 -29.26
N GLY A 436 16.08 21.65 -29.18
CA GLY A 436 15.37 22.03 -27.95
C GLY A 436 14.57 20.89 -27.32
N VAL A 437 13.96 20.03 -28.14
CA VAL A 437 13.24 18.82 -27.70
C VAL A 437 14.16 17.61 -27.84
N ASN A 438 14.26 16.81 -26.79
CA ASN A 438 15.11 15.62 -26.74
C ASN A 438 14.39 14.35 -26.34
N GLY A 439 13.06 14.32 -26.45
CA GLY A 439 12.34 13.09 -26.23
C GLY A 439 10.86 13.19 -26.50
N VAL A 440 10.20 12.05 -26.36
CA VAL A 440 8.76 11.92 -26.55
C VAL A 440 8.14 10.95 -25.53
N GLU A 441 6.91 11.25 -25.13
CA GLU A 441 6.05 10.31 -24.42
C GLU A 441 5.50 9.29 -25.42
N LEU A 442 6.11 8.11 -25.48
CA LEU A 442 5.74 7.06 -26.44
C LEU A 442 4.36 6.47 -26.14
N PHE A 443 4.03 6.32 -24.86
CA PHE A 443 2.79 5.69 -24.44
C PHE A 443 2.23 6.41 -23.22
N ASN A 444 0.96 6.81 -23.33
CA ASN A 444 0.18 7.30 -22.21
C ASN A 444 -1.00 6.37 -21.96
N THR A 445 -1.06 5.75 -20.79
CA THR A 445 -2.10 4.76 -20.47
C THR A 445 -3.50 5.35 -20.58
N LYS A 446 -3.73 6.49 -19.93
CA LYS A 446 -5.03 7.15 -19.97
C LYS A 446 -5.46 7.48 -21.40
N TYR A 447 -4.58 8.09 -22.18
CA TYR A 447 -4.85 8.43 -23.58
C TYR A 447 -5.18 7.19 -24.42
N PHE A 448 -4.38 6.13 -24.28
CA PHE A 448 -4.55 4.89 -25.04
C PHE A 448 -5.90 4.22 -24.78
N PHE A 449 -6.32 4.08 -23.51
CA PHE A 449 -7.59 3.44 -23.18
C PHE A 449 -8.81 4.26 -23.60
N SER A 450 -8.67 5.58 -23.72
CA SER A 450 -9.71 6.46 -24.27
C SER A 450 -9.77 6.46 -25.80
N HIS A 451 -8.72 6.00 -26.50
CA HIS A 451 -8.58 6.04 -27.96
C HIS A 451 -8.06 4.71 -28.52
N ARG A 452 -8.68 3.59 -28.12
CA ARG A 452 -8.22 2.24 -28.53
C ARG A 452 -8.22 2.04 -30.05
N GLU A 453 -9.05 2.76 -30.78
CA GLU A 453 -9.08 2.76 -32.25
C GLU A 453 -7.75 3.19 -32.88
N LYS A 454 -6.90 3.91 -32.14
CA LYS A 454 -5.58 4.37 -32.59
C LYS A 454 -4.43 3.42 -32.25
N GLU A 455 -4.71 2.20 -31.78
CA GLU A 455 -3.66 1.25 -31.38
C GLU A 455 -2.63 0.97 -32.48
N GLY A 456 -3.06 0.94 -33.75
CA GLY A 456 -2.18 0.75 -34.90
C GLY A 456 -1.14 1.88 -35.08
N GLU A 457 -1.40 3.08 -34.59
CA GLU A 457 -0.47 4.22 -34.69
C GLU A 457 0.77 4.02 -33.81
N ILE A 458 0.74 3.14 -32.79
CA ILE A 458 1.88 2.91 -31.89
C ILE A 458 3.07 2.34 -32.66
N GLY A 459 2.84 1.37 -33.56
CA GLY A 459 3.90 0.77 -34.37
C GLY A 459 4.55 1.80 -35.30
N GLU A 460 3.72 2.64 -35.91
CA GLU A 460 4.20 3.70 -36.79
C GLU A 460 4.93 4.83 -36.04
N LEU A 461 4.47 5.14 -34.82
CA LEU A 461 5.16 6.06 -33.91
C LEU A 461 6.55 5.54 -33.53
N ILE A 462 6.68 4.25 -33.19
CA ILE A 462 7.97 3.61 -32.89
C ILE A 462 8.93 3.74 -34.09
N GLU A 463 8.44 3.41 -35.30
CA GLU A 463 9.23 3.51 -36.52
C GLU A 463 9.69 4.95 -36.77
N LEU A 464 8.79 5.92 -36.63
CA LEU A 464 9.11 7.34 -36.79
C LEU A 464 10.18 7.82 -35.80
N ILE A 465 10.06 7.42 -34.53
CA ILE A 465 11.02 7.78 -33.49
C ILE A 465 12.39 7.17 -33.77
N ASN A 466 12.46 5.89 -34.16
CA ASN A 466 13.73 5.26 -34.54
C ASN A 466 14.38 5.98 -35.72
N ILE A 467 13.62 6.28 -36.78
CA ILE A 467 14.12 7.02 -37.94
C ILE A 467 14.66 8.41 -37.53
N TYR A 468 13.99 9.08 -36.59
CA TYR A 468 14.43 10.37 -36.05
C TYR A 468 15.72 10.24 -35.23
N ASN A 469 15.77 9.26 -34.32
CA ASN A 469 16.92 8.99 -33.46
C ASN A 469 18.16 8.58 -34.27
N ASP A 470 17.97 7.81 -35.33
CA ASP A 470 19.05 7.40 -36.25
C ASP A 470 19.56 8.57 -37.12
N GLY A 471 18.93 9.76 -37.04
CA GLY A 471 19.25 10.90 -37.89
C GLY A 471 19.04 10.63 -39.38
N ALA A 472 18.17 9.68 -39.74
CA ALA A 472 18.02 9.18 -41.10
C ALA A 472 17.21 10.14 -41.99
N VAL A 473 17.82 11.28 -42.40
CA VAL A 473 17.16 12.38 -43.14
C VAL A 473 16.37 11.91 -44.37
N LYS A 474 16.91 10.96 -45.15
CA LYS A 474 16.21 10.41 -46.32
C LYS A 474 14.94 9.64 -45.94
N ALA A 475 14.96 8.91 -44.83
CA ALA A 475 13.80 8.18 -44.34
C ALA A 475 12.76 9.12 -43.72
N LEU A 476 13.19 10.15 -42.98
CA LEU A 476 12.31 11.23 -42.50
C LEU A 476 11.59 11.93 -43.66
N PHE A 477 12.32 12.27 -44.73
CA PHE A 477 11.73 12.89 -45.91
C PHE A 477 10.68 11.98 -46.58
N ARG A 478 10.95 10.67 -46.71
CA ARG A 478 9.97 9.71 -47.24
C ARG A 478 8.73 9.61 -46.35
N LYS A 479 8.88 9.54 -45.02
CA LYS A 479 7.74 9.57 -44.09
C LYS A 479 6.93 10.85 -44.24
N ALA A 480 7.58 12.00 -44.35
CA ALA A 480 6.91 13.28 -44.58
C ALA A 480 6.16 13.35 -45.91
N GLN A 481 6.68 12.73 -46.97
CA GLN A 481 5.96 12.60 -48.24
C GLN A 481 4.70 11.74 -48.10
N ASN A 482 4.80 10.60 -47.41
CA ASN A 482 3.64 9.72 -47.15
C ASN A 482 2.56 10.42 -46.31
N TYR A 483 2.98 11.28 -45.37
CA TYR A 483 2.07 12.11 -44.59
C TYR A 483 1.50 13.33 -45.33
N GLY A 484 1.90 13.57 -46.58
CA GLY A 484 1.47 14.74 -47.35
C GLY A 484 2.12 16.06 -46.94
N LEU A 485 2.99 16.08 -45.91
CA LEU A 485 3.62 17.30 -45.39
C LEU A 485 4.46 18.03 -46.45
N VAL A 486 5.17 17.28 -47.29
CA VAL A 486 5.99 17.85 -48.38
C VAL A 486 5.12 18.54 -49.41
N ARG A 487 3.93 17.99 -49.70
CA ARG A 487 2.94 18.58 -50.60
C ARG A 487 2.32 19.83 -49.99
N ASP A 488 1.95 19.78 -48.72
CA ASP A 488 1.20 20.84 -48.04
C ASP A 488 2.06 22.05 -47.64
N ARG A 489 3.34 21.83 -47.33
CA ARG A 489 4.27 22.87 -46.85
C ARG A 489 5.30 23.30 -47.90
N GLY A 490 5.50 22.51 -48.95
CA GLY A 490 6.44 22.80 -50.04
C GLY A 490 7.87 23.00 -49.53
N ASP A 491 8.53 24.05 -50.03
CA ASP A 491 9.93 24.33 -49.70
C ASP A 491 10.17 24.66 -48.22
N ARG A 492 9.15 25.15 -47.49
CA ARG A 492 9.27 25.41 -46.05
C ARG A 492 9.60 24.14 -45.26
N PHE A 493 9.09 22.98 -45.70
CA PHE A 493 9.41 21.71 -45.05
C PHE A 493 10.87 21.31 -45.30
N LYS A 494 11.39 21.51 -46.51
CA LYS A 494 12.78 21.19 -46.85
C LYS A 494 13.76 22.03 -46.02
N VAL A 495 13.47 23.32 -45.84
CA VAL A 495 14.25 24.21 -44.97
C VAL A 495 14.22 23.69 -43.53
N MET A 496 13.02 23.42 -43.00
CA MET A 496 12.87 22.90 -41.63
C MET A 496 13.59 21.55 -41.40
N LEU A 497 13.56 20.65 -42.40
CA LEU A 497 14.28 19.38 -42.33
C LEU A 497 15.80 19.59 -42.37
N SER A 498 16.29 20.52 -43.20
CA SER A 498 17.71 20.86 -43.28
C SER A 498 18.21 21.48 -41.97
N ASP A 499 17.45 22.42 -41.42
CA ASP A 499 17.77 23.09 -40.15
C ASP A 499 17.80 22.08 -39.00
N ALA A 500 16.84 21.15 -38.98
CA ALA A 500 16.79 20.08 -37.99
C ALA A 500 17.95 19.09 -38.12
N ALA A 501 18.31 18.70 -39.35
CA ALA A 501 19.44 17.82 -39.58
C ALA A 501 20.77 18.44 -39.12
N MET A 502 20.98 19.74 -39.35
CA MET A 502 22.16 20.45 -38.84
C MET A 502 22.17 20.47 -37.31
N GLN A 503 21.04 20.78 -36.68
CA GLN A 503 20.95 20.85 -35.22
C GLN A 503 21.13 19.49 -34.53
N LEU A 504 20.67 18.39 -35.15
CA LEU A 504 20.88 17.04 -34.64
C LEU A 504 22.35 16.60 -34.75
N LEU A 505 23.11 17.12 -35.73
CA LEU A 505 24.55 16.88 -35.85
C LEU A 505 25.36 17.66 -34.81
N ASP A 506 24.91 18.87 -34.46
CA ASP A 506 25.56 19.76 -33.49
C ASP A 506 25.16 19.46 -32.03
N ASP A 507 24.28 18.48 -31.78
CA ASP A 507 23.80 18.17 -30.43
C ASP A 507 24.83 17.36 -29.62
N GLU A 508 25.35 17.95 -28.55
CA GLU A 508 26.35 17.32 -27.67
C GLU A 508 25.76 16.16 -26.85
N ASP A 509 24.43 16.13 -26.65
CA ASP A 509 23.72 15.00 -26.02
C ASP A 509 22.72 14.38 -27.02
N PRO A 510 23.17 13.39 -27.82
CA PRO A 510 22.35 12.76 -28.86
C PRO A 510 21.27 11.82 -28.30
N SER A 511 21.21 11.64 -26.98
CA SER A 511 20.42 10.56 -26.39
C SER A 511 18.93 10.93 -26.26
N PHE A 512 18.16 10.61 -27.29
CA PHE A 512 16.71 10.88 -27.34
C PHE A 512 15.93 10.02 -26.33
N ARG A 513 15.16 10.68 -25.46
CA ARG A 513 14.46 10.07 -24.32
C ARG A 513 13.10 9.51 -24.71
N ILE A 514 12.79 8.32 -24.22
CA ILE A 514 11.45 7.72 -24.30
C ILE A 514 10.84 7.71 -22.90
N LYS A 515 9.65 8.28 -22.77
CA LYS A 515 8.87 8.29 -21.52
C LYS A 515 7.60 7.47 -21.65
N LEU A 516 7.27 6.72 -20.60
CA LEU A 516 6.01 5.98 -20.49
C LEU A 516 5.24 6.45 -19.26
N GLY A 517 4.08 7.05 -19.50
CA GLY A 517 3.26 7.66 -18.47
C GLY A 517 1.94 6.93 -18.29
N SER A 518 1.46 6.78 -17.06
CA SER A 518 0.06 6.37 -16.90
C SER A 518 -0.90 7.54 -17.08
N GLY A 519 -0.48 8.76 -16.73
CA GLY A 519 -1.38 9.90 -16.59
C GLY A 519 -2.42 9.67 -15.48
N SER A 520 -2.12 8.79 -14.52
CA SER A 520 -3.05 8.41 -13.46
C SER A 520 -3.37 9.61 -12.57
N ASN A 521 -4.66 9.83 -12.37
CA ASN A 521 -5.18 10.91 -11.56
C ASN A 521 -6.27 10.46 -10.56
N ASP A 522 -6.51 9.15 -10.46
CA ASP A 522 -7.49 8.48 -9.59
C ASP A 522 -8.97 8.82 -9.88
N TYR A 523 -9.26 9.58 -10.94
CA TYR A 523 -10.63 9.95 -11.29
C TYR A 523 -11.26 9.04 -12.37
N SER A 524 -10.47 8.56 -13.34
CA SER A 524 -11.00 7.76 -14.47
C SER A 524 -11.15 6.28 -14.12
N ILE A 525 -12.32 5.72 -14.43
CA ILE A 525 -12.62 4.28 -14.21
C ILE A 525 -12.16 3.43 -15.41
N ALA A 526 -11.97 4.06 -16.57
CA ALA A 526 -11.68 3.39 -17.84
C ALA A 526 -10.22 2.93 -17.98
N SER A 527 -9.29 3.56 -17.27
CA SER A 527 -7.86 3.25 -17.35
C SER A 527 -7.43 2.23 -16.27
N PRO A 528 -6.46 1.33 -16.55
CA PRO A 528 -6.04 0.30 -15.61
C PRO A 528 -5.24 0.77 -14.38
N GLY A 529 -5.06 2.08 -14.17
CA GLY A 529 -4.27 2.64 -13.08
C GLY A 529 -2.78 2.84 -13.43
N MET A 530 -1.99 3.15 -12.41
CA MET A 530 -0.58 3.56 -12.51
C MET A 530 0.42 2.40 -12.59
N GLY A 531 1.50 2.59 -13.35
CA GLY A 531 2.73 1.78 -13.27
C GLY A 531 3.00 0.84 -14.44
N PHE A 532 4.27 0.75 -14.82
CA PHE A 532 4.83 -0.16 -15.81
C PHE A 532 5.86 -1.07 -15.14
N LEU A 533 5.91 -2.34 -15.52
CA LEU A 533 6.93 -3.28 -15.09
C LEU A 533 7.81 -3.65 -16.29
N VAL A 534 9.12 -3.72 -16.04
CA VAL A 534 10.11 -4.30 -16.97
C VAL A 534 10.57 -5.63 -16.36
N PRO A 535 9.85 -6.72 -16.64
CA PRO A 535 10.05 -7.96 -15.91
C PRO A 535 11.37 -8.64 -16.31
N ARG A 536 12.30 -8.77 -15.35
CA ARG A 536 13.51 -9.59 -15.50
C ARG A 536 13.27 -10.98 -14.90
N LEU A 537 13.39 -12.02 -15.73
CA LEU A 537 13.17 -13.42 -15.35
C LEU A 537 14.04 -13.88 -14.16
N SER A 538 15.25 -13.32 -14.00
CA SER A 538 16.16 -13.63 -12.89
C SER A 538 15.67 -13.13 -11.52
N LEU A 539 14.74 -12.17 -11.48
CA LEU A 539 14.22 -11.56 -10.26
C LEU A 539 12.89 -12.16 -9.79
N LEU A 540 12.23 -12.93 -10.66
CA LEU A 540 10.89 -13.47 -10.41
C LEU A 540 10.99 -14.93 -9.97
N GLY A 541 10.53 -15.22 -8.75
CA GLY A 541 10.26 -16.59 -8.30
C GLY A 541 9.25 -17.26 -9.24
N ILE A 542 9.76 -18.05 -10.20
CA ILE A 542 9.15 -18.36 -11.50
C ILE A 542 7.68 -18.81 -11.42
N ARG A 543 7.28 -19.59 -10.42
CA ARG A 543 5.91 -20.16 -10.38
C ARG A 543 4.86 -19.28 -9.70
N SER A 544 5.20 -18.53 -8.66
CA SER A 544 4.23 -17.69 -7.95
C SER A 544 4.03 -16.33 -8.61
N SER A 545 5.04 -15.80 -9.30
CA SER A 545 4.94 -14.46 -9.89
C SER A 545 4.12 -14.44 -11.19
N LEU A 546 4.02 -15.55 -11.92
CA LEU A 546 3.27 -15.61 -13.19
C LEU A 546 1.75 -15.42 -13.01
N SER A 547 1.19 -15.95 -11.92
CA SER A 547 -0.24 -15.74 -11.61
C SER A 547 -0.52 -14.34 -11.07
N GLY A 548 0.45 -13.70 -10.42
CA GLY A 548 0.36 -12.28 -10.03
C GLY A 548 0.41 -11.35 -11.24
N LEU A 549 1.19 -11.71 -12.27
CA LEU A 549 1.28 -10.97 -13.53
C LEU A 549 0.07 -11.19 -14.45
N ALA A 550 -0.68 -12.28 -14.25
CA ALA A 550 -1.89 -12.54 -15.00
C ALA A 550 -2.94 -11.46 -14.71
N GLY A 551 -3.47 -10.84 -15.77
CA GLY A 551 -4.42 -9.74 -15.67
C GLY A 551 -3.84 -8.34 -15.90
N HIS A 552 -2.53 -8.20 -16.09
CA HIS A 552 -1.88 -6.98 -16.58
C HIS A 552 -1.84 -6.94 -18.11
N TYR A 553 -1.57 -5.78 -18.70
CA TYR A 553 -1.52 -5.60 -20.16
C TYR A 553 -0.08 -5.69 -20.66
N SER A 554 0.13 -6.37 -21.79
CA SER A 554 1.42 -6.36 -22.48
C SER A 554 1.44 -5.23 -23.51
N LEU A 555 2.49 -4.41 -23.53
CA LEU A 555 2.68 -3.39 -24.55
C LEU A 555 3.33 -3.97 -25.82
N PRO A 556 3.12 -3.37 -27.00
CA PRO A 556 3.52 -3.91 -28.29
C PRO A 556 4.96 -3.52 -28.65
N PHE A 557 5.82 -3.34 -27.65
CA PHE A 557 7.21 -2.94 -27.79
C PHE A 557 8.05 -3.39 -26.59
N LYS A 558 9.37 -3.45 -26.80
CA LYS A 558 10.37 -3.64 -25.75
C LYS A 558 11.28 -2.41 -25.67
N LEU A 559 11.76 -2.11 -24.46
CA LEU A 559 12.75 -1.05 -24.23
C LEU A 559 14.17 -1.63 -24.30
N GLY A 560 15.11 -0.88 -24.89
CA GLY A 560 16.51 -1.26 -25.09
C GLY A 560 17.29 -0.12 -25.76
N GLU A 561 18.49 -0.41 -26.29
CA GLU A 561 19.27 0.58 -27.07
C GLU A 561 18.53 1.04 -28.34
N SER A 562 17.75 0.14 -28.94
CA SER A 562 16.83 0.46 -30.05
C SER A 562 15.41 0.04 -29.68
N LEU A 563 14.43 0.88 -29.99
CA LEU A 563 13.01 0.61 -29.71
C LEU A 563 12.47 -0.37 -30.74
N GLU A 564 12.09 -1.58 -30.35
CA GLU A 564 11.58 -2.59 -31.29
C GLU A 564 10.07 -2.74 -31.21
N HIS A 565 9.41 -2.65 -32.37
CA HIS A 565 7.98 -2.94 -32.51
C HIS A 565 7.76 -4.47 -32.48
N LEU A 566 6.83 -4.92 -31.62
CA LEU A 566 6.40 -6.30 -31.53
C LEU A 566 5.06 -6.47 -32.25
N SER A 567 4.92 -7.52 -33.08
CA SER A 567 3.67 -7.86 -33.76
C SER A 567 2.64 -8.47 -32.80
N CYS A 568 2.22 -7.70 -31.80
CA CYS A 568 1.20 -8.11 -30.85
C CYS A 568 0.34 -6.94 -30.39
N PRO A 569 -0.98 -7.15 -30.24
CA PRO A 569 -1.87 -6.13 -29.69
C PRO A 569 -1.67 -5.93 -28.18
N VAL A 570 -2.12 -4.78 -27.69
CA VAL A 570 -2.24 -4.44 -26.27
C VAL A 570 -3.38 -5.21 -25.65
N GLU A 571 -3.06 -6.43 -25.24
CA GLU A 571 -3.99 -7.36 -24.65
C GLU A 571 -3.68 -7.67 -23.19
N ARG A 572 -4.74 -8.01 -22.48
CA ARG A 572 -4.65 -8.49 -21.10
C ARG A 572 -4.08 -9.89 -21.10
N THR A 573 -2.99 -10.06 -20.36
CA THR A 573 -2.25 -11.32 -20.32
C THR A 573 -2.94 -12.35 -19.42
N GLY A 574 -2.99 -13.60 -19.89
CA GLY A 574 -3.36 -14.76 -19.10
C GLY A 574 -2.12 -15.51 -18.62
N PRO A 575 -2.24 -16.47 -17.68
CA PRO A 575 -1.09 -17.11 -17.05
C PRO A 575 -0.07 -17.72 -18.03
N ILE A 576 -0.55 -18.27 -19.15
CA ILE A 576 0.30 -18.89 -20.19
C ILE A 576 0.89 -17.83 -21.13
N SER A 577 0.12 -16.80 -21.51
CA SER A 577 0.62 -15.77 -22.43
C SER A 577 1.65 -14.85 -21.78
N VAL A 578 1.60 -14.65 -20.46
CA VAL A 578 2.64 -13.94 -19.70
C VAL A 578 4.03 -14.48 -20.05
N LEU A 579 4.26 -15.80 -19.99
CA LEU A 579 5.58 -16.39 -20.28
C LEU A 579 6.10 -16.04 -21.67
N LYS A 580 5.24 -16.13 -22.70
CA LYS A 580 5.60 -15.76 -24.07
C LYS A 580 5.94 -14.28 -24.16
N ARG A 581 5.15 -13.40 -23.55
CA ARG A 581 5.39 -11.95 -23.54
C ARG A 581 6.68 -11.57 -22.81
N LEU A 582 6.94 -12.21 -21.66
CA LEU A 582 8.18 -12.09 -20.91
C LEU A 582 9.40 -12.48 -21.75
N SER A 583 9.34 -13.58 -22.49
CA SER A 583 10.45 -13.98 -23.39
C SER A 583 10.69 -13.00 -24.53
N GLN A 584 9.69 -12.20 -24.90
CA GLN A 584 9.81 -11.15 -25.93
C GLN A 584 10.33 -9.82 -25.35
N GLY A 585 10.51 -9.71 -24.03
CA GLY A 585 10.96 -8.49 -23.36
C GLY A 585 9.92 -7.37 -23.33
N SER A 586 8.64 -7.69 -23.53
CA SER A 586 7.57 -6.68 -23.55
C SER A 586 7.45 -5.95 -22.22
N VAL A 587 7.23 -4.64 -22.25
CA VAL A 587 6.85 -3.86 -21.06
C VAL A 587 5.43 -4.27 -20.64
N LEU A 588 5.23 -4.50 -19.34
CA LEU A 588 3.91 -4.82 -18.80
C LEU A 588 3.30 -3.59 -18.15
N LEU A 589 2.14 -3.16 -18.63
CA LEU A 589 1.33 -2.13 -17.99
C LEU A 589 0.51 -2.78 -16.86
N LEU A 590 0.66 -2.27 -15.63
CA LEU A 590 -0.09 -2.75 -14.49
C LEU A 590 -1.59 -2.51 -14.68
N GLY A 591 -2.33 -3.60 -14.86
CA GLY A 591 -3.78 -3.59 -14.87
C GLY A 591 -4.40 -3.45 -13.49
N ASN A 592 -5.64 -2.94 -13.40
CA ASN A 592 -6.49 -3.03 -12.20
C ASN A 592 -7.61 -4.08 -12.39
N PRO A 593 -7.30 -5.39 -12.26
CA PRO A 593 -8.30 -6.48 -12.22
C PRO A 593 -9.42 -6.20 -11.23
N THR A 594 -9.04 -5.65 -10.08
CA THR A 594 -9.88 -5.49 -8.91
C THR A 594 -11.02 -4.50 -9.13
N ALA A 595 -10.85 -3.39 -9.85
CA ALA A 595 -11.92 -2.40 -10.02
C ALA A 595 -13.14 -2.95 -10.80
N ILE A 596 -12.90 -3.77 -11.82
CA ILE A 596 -13.96 -4.37 -12.65
C ILE A 596 -14.64 -5.53 -11.88
N ASP A 597 -13.85 -6.37 -11.20
CA ASP A 597 -14.38 -7.49 -10.42
C ASP A 597 -15.05 -7.05 -9.11
N LEU A 598 -14.61 -5.95 -8.48
CA LEU A 598 -15.25 -5.35 -7.31
C LEU A 598 -16.59 -4.70 -7.69
N LYS A 599 -16.68 -4.00 -8.83
CA LYS A 599 -17.97 -3.50 -9.35
C LYS A 599 -18.93 -4.66 -9.64
N ARG A 600 -18.45 -5.79 -10.16
CA ARG A 600 -19.26 -7.02 -10.38
C ARG A 600 -19.60 -7.79 -9.10
N LYS A 601 -18.82 -7.64 -8.02
CA LYS A 601 -19.04 -8.32 -6.73
C LYS A 601 -19.86 -7.52 -5.73
N LYS A 602 -20.25 -6.28 -6.05
CA LYS A 602 -21.18 -5.47 -5.25
C LYS A 602 -22.48 -6.22 -4.87
N ASP A 603 -22.84 -7.26 -5.65
CA ASP A 603 -24.05 -8.06 -5.45
C ASP A 603 -23.85 -9.39 -4.68
N LYS A 604 -22.65 -9.72 -4.20
CA LYS A 604 -22.42 -10.99 -3.46
C LYS A 604 -22.29 -10.77 -1.96
N LYS A 605 -23.38 -11.03 -1.23
CA LYS A 605 -23.37 -11.17 0.24
C LYS A 605 -22.21 -12.06 0.67
N ILE A 606 -21.45 -11.59 1.66
CA ILE A 606 -20.31 -12.33 2.22
C ILE A 606 -20.81 -13.69 2.76
N SER A 607 -20.25 -14.79 2.25
CA SER A 607 -20.64 -16.14 2.71
C SER A 607 -20.43 -16.32 4.21
N PHE A 608 -21.26 -17.14 4.86
CA PHE A 608 -21.13 -17.49 6.29
C PHE A 608 -19.71 -17.99 6.65
N LEU A 609 -19.06 -18.74 5.75
CA LEU A 609 -17.68 -19.22 5.94
C LEU A 609 -16.64 -18.09 5.92
N SER A 610 -16.89 -17.02 5.17
CA SER A 610 -16.03 -15.82 5.17
C SER A 610 -16.22 -15.01 6.44
N ARG A 611 -17.46 -14.90 6.94
CA ARG A 611 -17.75 -14.36 8.27
C ARG A 611 -17.04 -15.19 9.34
N MET A 612 -17.19 -16.52 9.34
CA MET A 612 -16.49 -17.46 10.24
C MET A 612 -14.96 -17.28 10.35
N LYS A 613 -14.31 -16.74 9.31
CA LYS A 613 -12.87 -16.47 9.29
C LYS A 613 -12.47 -15.17 9.98
N SER A 614 -13.38 -14.22 10.17
CA SER A 614 -13.15 -12.93 10.84
C SER A 614 -13.62 -12.90 12.31
N ALA A 615 -13.88 -14.08 12.89
CA ALA A 615 -14.26 -14.24 14.30
C ALA A 615 -13.28 -13.57 15.24
N ASN A 616 -13.83 -13.08 16.34
CA ASN A 616 -13.15 -12.85 17.59
C ASN A 616 -12.20 -14.03 17.89
N SER A 617 -10.96 -13.69 18.21
CA SER A 617 -9.91 -14.67 18.52
C SER A 617 -10.33 -15.68 19.58
N THR A 618 -11.11 -15.26 20.58
CA THR A 618 -11.64 -16.14 21.64
C THR A 618 -12.56 -17.21 21.06
N ILE A 619 -13.54 -16.82 20.22
CA ILE A 619 -14.48 -17.76 19.60
C ILE A 619 -13.74 -18.75 18.70
N ARG A 620 -12.81 -18.24 17.87
CA ARG A 620 -11.99 -19.08 16.98
C ARG A 620 -11.15 -20.07 17.77
N ASN A 621 -10.49 -19.62 18.84
CA ASN A 621 -9.66 -20.46 19.70
C ASN A 621 -10.50 -21.52 20.43
N SER A 622 -11.67 -21.16 20.94
CA SER A 622 -12.60 -22.11 21.56
C SER A 622 -13.08 -23.18 20.58
N ILE A 623 -13.43 -22.81 19.34
CA ILE A 623 -13.84 -23.77 18.31
C ILE A 623 -12.69 -24.75 17.99
N LEU A 624 -11.45 -24.27 17.88
CA LEU A 624 -10.29 -25.13 17.64
C LEU A 624 -10.06 -26.12 18.78
N VAL A 625 -10.17 -25.66 20.03
CA VAL A 625 -10.04 -26.53 21.21
C VAL A 625 -11.15 -27.57 21.25
N ILE A 626 -12.41 -27.17 21.04
CA ILE A 626 -13.56 -28.08 21.00
C ILE A 626 -13.38 -29.13 19.90
N LEU A 627 -12.98 -28.71 18.69
CA LEU A 627 -12.74 -29.64 17.58
C LEU A 627 -11.59 -30.61 17.90
N GLY A 628 -10.53 -30.14 18.55
CA GLY A 628 -9.46 -31.00 19.06
C GLY A 628 -9.96 -32.06 20.05
N ILE A 629 -10.76 -31.65 21.04
CA ILE A 629 -11.36 -32.57 22.02
C ILE A 629 -12.25 -33.59 21.32
N LEU A 630 -13.09 -33.17 20.37
CA LEU A 630 -13.96 -34.07 19.60
C LEU A 630 -13.15 -35.09 18.79
N LEU A 631 -12.05 -34.67 18.14
CA LEU A 631 -11.15 -35.57 17.42
C LEU A 631 -10.47 -36.59 18.34
N ALA A 632 -10.12 -36.18 19.56
CA ALA A 632 -9.51 -37.07 20.55
C ALA A 632 -10.46 -38.17 21.04
N LEU A 633 -11.76 -37.89 21.05
CA LEU A 633 -12.82 -38.80 21.49
C LEU A 633 -13.30 -39.75 20.38
N LEU A 634 -12.74 -39.66 19.16
CA LEU A 634 -13.10 -40.55 18.06
C LEU A 634 -12.69 -42.00 18.39
N PRO A 635 -13.61 -42.98 18.32
CA PRO A 635 -13.30 -44.37 18.60
C PRO A 635 -12.52 -44.99 17.43
N VAL A 636 -11.20 -45.07 17.56
CA VAL A 636 -10.30 -45.73 16.59
C VAL A 636 -9.62 -46.95 17.23
N LYS A 637 -9.21 -47.95 16.44
CA LYS A 637 -8.41 -49.08 16.94
C LYS A 637 -7.13 -48.54 17.60
N GLY A 638 -6.91 -48.86 18.88
CA GLY A 638 -5.82 -48.30 19.69
C GLY A 638 -6.19 -47.05 20.49
N SER A 639 -7.50 -46.76 20.66
CA SER A 639 -7.98 -45.64 21.49
C SER A 639 -7.52 -45.79 22.94
N LEU A 640 -7.01 -44.69 23.48
CA LEU A 640 -6.65 -44.59 24.89
C LEU A 640 -7.92 -44.42 25.74
N ALA A 641 -7.91 -45.01 26.93
CA ALA A 641 -9.00 -44.80 27.89
C ALA A 641 -9.13 -43.31 28.27
N PRO A 642 -10.34 -42.81 28.58
CA PRO A 642 -10.61 -41.37 28.74
C PRO A 642 -9.65 -40.64 29.70
N HIS A 643 -9.22 -41.28 30.79
CA HIS A 643 -8.26 -40.70 31.72
C HIS A 643 -6.86 -40.41 31.12
N PHE A 644 -6.43 -41.18 30.11
CA PHE A 644 -5.15 -40.96 29.43
C PHE A 644 -5.27 -39.86 28.37
N ILE A 645 -6.46 -39.70 27.77
CA ILE A 645 -6.78 -38.56 26.90
C ILE A 645 -6.70 -37.27 27.73
N THR A 646 -7.33 -37.22 28.90
CA THR A 646 -7.25 -36.08 29.82
C THR A 646 -5.81 -35.77 30.23
N LEU A 647 -5.05 -36.79 30.62
CA LEU A 647 -3.63 -36.62 30.97
C LEU A 647 -2.82 -36.04 29.80
N TRP A 648 -3.07 -36.49 28.58
CA TRP A 648 -2.37 -36.00 27.38
C TRP A 648 -2.64 -34.51 27.11
N PHE A 649 -3.89 -34.07 27.26
CA PHE A 649 -4.23 -32.64 27.17
C PHE A 649 -3.57 -31.83 28.29
N ILE A 650 -3.56 -32.32 29.54
CA ILE A 650 -2.87 -31.66 30.67
C ILE A 650 -1.38 -31.47 30.37
N ILE A 651 -0.70 -32.53 29.92
CA ILE A 651 0.72 -32.47 29.53
C ILE A 651 0.93 -31.43 28.42
N SER A 652 0.01 -31.34 27.47
CA SER A 652 0.12 -30.44 26.32
C SER A 652 -0.14 -28.98 26.70
N ILE A 653 -1.09 -28.71 27.60
CA ILE A 653 -1.29 -27.37 28.20
C ILE A 653 -0.03 -26.96 28.96
N PHE A 654 0.46 -27.84 29.84
CA PHE A 654 1.64 -27.57 30.65
C PHE A 654 2.86 -27.28 29.76
N GLN A 655 3.09 -28.07 28.71
CA GLN A 655 4.17 -27.83 27.76
C GLN A 655 4.08 -26.46 27.08
N SER A 656 2.90 -26.10 26.57
CA SER A 656 2.71 -24.83 25.87
C SER A 656 2.92 -23.65 26.81
N VAL A 657 2.34 -23.71 28.01
CA VAL A 657 2.48 -22.66 29.02
C VAL A 657 3.93 -22.56 29.50
N LEU A 658 4.58 -23.68 29.79
CA LEU A 658 5.97 -23.70 30.25
C LEU A 658 6.93 -23.16 29.18
N SER A 659 6.70 -23.50 27.90
CA SER A 659 7.48 -22.94 26.78
C SER A 659 7.36 -21.42 26.71
N ASP A 660 6.16 -20.87 26.87
CA ASP A 660 5.92 -19.42 26.83
C ASP A 660 6.49 -18.71 28.08
N LEU A 661 6.41 -19.33 29.26
CA LEU A 661 6.96 -18.77 30.48
C LEU A 661 8.49 -18.78 30.47
N LEU A 662 9.11 -19.89 30.07
CA LEU A 662 10.56 -20.00 29.93
C LEU A 662 11.12 -19.02 28.90
N SER A 663 10.41 -18.80 27.78
CA SER A 663 10.88 -17.89 26.74
C SER A 663 10.87 -16.43 27.18
N HIS A 664 9.76 -15.98 27.79
CA HIS A 664 9.56 -14.56 28.07
C HIS A 664 10.11 -14.13 29.45
N GLY A 665 10.09 -15.02 30.45
CA GLY A 665 10.58 -14.73 31.81
C GLY A 665 12.03 -15.14 32.08
N GLY A 666 12.62 -15.96 31.22
CA GLY A 666 13.99 -16.44 31.39
C GLY A 666 14.15 -17.30 32.67
N SER A 667 15.32 -17.23 33.31
CA SER A 667 15.63 -18.03 34.52
C SER A 667 14.97 -17.51 35.81
N LYS A 668 14.34 -16.32 35.79
CA LYS A 668 13.76 -15.68 36.99
C LYS A 668 12.26 -15.99 37.10
N ILE A 669 11.90 -16.97 37.92
CA ILE A 669 10.52 -17.45 38.11
C ILE A 669 9.54 -16.33 38.52
N HIS A 670 9.98 -15.32 39.28
CA HIS A 670 9.16 -14.18 39.70
C HIS A 670 8.70 -13.26 38.54
N SER A 671 9.29 -13.39 37.35
CA SER A 671 8.91 -12.60 36.17
C SER A 671 7.74 -13.22 35.38
N TYR A 672 7.27 -14.40 35.77
CA TYR A 672 6.24 -15.14 35.07
C TYR A 672 4.86 -14.49 35.26
N ARG A 673 4.31 -13.94 34.18
CA ARG A 673 2.97 -13.33 34.14
C ARG A 673 2.04 -14.11 33.23
N ARG A 674 0.75 -14.15 33.57
CA ARG A 674 -0.30 -14.81 32.74
C ARG A 674 -0.41 -14.20 31.34
N GLU A 675 -0.13 -12.91 31.22
CA GLU A 675 -0.15 -12.13 29.97
C GLU A 675 0.89 -12.61 28.94
N LEU A 676 1.89 -13.39 29.37
CA LEU A 676 2.93 -13.94 28.49
C LEU A 676 2.46 -15.20 27.74
N ILE A 677 1.31 -15.77 28.11
CA ILE A 677 0.80 -17.01 27.51
C ILE A 677 0.08 -16.68 26.20
N ASN A 678 0.53 -17.27 25.09
CA ASN A 678 -0.09 -17.05 23.79
C ASN A 678 -1.29 -17.96 23.60
N GLY A 679 -2.50 -17.43 23.84
CA GLY A 679 -3.76 -18.18 23.69
C GLY A 679 -4.01 -18.73 22.27
N LYS A 680 -3.44 -18.14 21.22
CA LYS A 680 -3.56 -18.64 19.84
C LYS A 680 -2.67 -19.85 19.60
N ASP A 681 -1.45 -19.83 20.11
CA ASP A 681 -0.54 -20.96 19.98
C ASP A 681 -1.03 -22.13 20.83
N LEU A 682 -1.53 -21.85 22.04
CA LEU A 682 -2.16 -22.83 22.91
C LEU A 682 -3.36 -23.51 22.24
N SER A 683 -4.30 -22.74 21.66
CA SER A 683 -5.50 -23.32 21.02
C SER A 683 -5.14 -24.20 19.82
N ALA A 684 -4.20 -23.76 18.98
CA ALA A 684 -3.69 -24.56 17.88
C ALA A 684 -2.97 -25.81 18.39
N TYR A 685 -2.19 -25.69 19.46
CA TYR A 685 -1.50 -26.81 20.08
C TYR A 685 -2.46 -27.88 20.61
N LEU A 686 -3.56 -27.46 21.24
CA LEU A 686 -4.60 -28.36 21.74
C LEU A 686 -5.38 -29.03 20.60
N PHE A 687 -5.65 -28.31 19.50
CA PHE A 687 -6.25 -28.89 18.30
C PHE A 687 -5.41 -30.04 17.73
N PHE A 688 -4.11 -29.79 17.47
CA PHE A 688 -3.22 -30.82 16.97
C PHE A 688 -2.97 -31.93 18.00
N THR A 689 -3.00 -31.61 19.30
CA THR A 689 -2.95 -32.63 20.36
C THR A 689 -4.14 -33.59 20.25
N GLY A 690 -5.34 -33.06 20.02
CA GLY A 690 -6.53 -33.87 19.83
C GLY A 690 -6.47 -34.78 18.59
N LEU A 691 -5.90 -34.28 17.49
CA LEU A 691 -5.64 -35.07 16.29
C LEU A 691 -4.54 -36.14 16.49
N ALA A 692 -3.57 -35.88 17.37
CA ALA A 692 -2.44 -36.79 17.61
C ALA A 692 -2.87 -38.08 18.31
N ILE A 693 -3.86 -38.01 19.19
CA ILE A 693 -4.32 -39.14 20.01
C ILE A 693 -4.78 -40.34 19.16
N PRO A 694 -5.72 -40.21 18.20
CA PRO A 694 -6.11 -41.33 17.34
C PRO A 694 -4.96 -41.76 16.41
N VAL A 695 -4.23 -40.82 15.81
CA VAL A 695 -3.17 -41.12 14.84
C VAL A 695 -2.01 -41.89 15.48
N LEU A 696 -1.48 -41.38 16.59
CA LEU A 696 -0.34 -41.99 17.28
C LEU A 696 -0.76 -43.20 18.12
N GLY A 697 -1.99 -43.21 18.65
CA GLY A 697 -2.55 -44.38 19.35
C GLY A 697 -2.66 -45.59 18.43
N THR A 698 -3.19 -45.41 17.21
CA THR A 698 -3.25 -46.46 16.19
C THR A 698 -1.86 -46.90 15.74
N ALA A 699 -0.93 -45.96 15.51
CA ALA A 699 0.44 -46.30 15.16
C ALA A 699 1.13 -47.12 16.26
N SER A 700 0.95 -46.75 17.54
CA SER A 700 1.46 -47.50 18.69
C SER A 700 0.94 -48.94 18.69
N LEU A 701 -0.35 -49.15 18.44
CA LEU A 701 -0.94 -50.49 18.38
C LEU A 701 -0.30 -51.33 17.29
N TYR A 702 -0.18 -50.80 16.06
CA TYR A 702 0.41 -51.54 14.95
C TYR A 702 1.89 -51.88 15.17
N ILE A 703 2.66 -50.96 15.75
CA ILE A 703 4.07 -51.21 16.09
C ILE A 703 4.16 -52.31 17.15
N THR A 704 3.33 -52.27 18.19
CA THR A 704 3.31 -53.32 19.23
C THR A 704 2.95 -54.68 18.63
N ILE A 705 1.89 -54.78 17.83
CA ILE A 705 1.49 -56.04 17.16
C ILE A 705 2.62 -56.56 16.26
N PHE A 706 3.30 -55.67 15.53
CA PHE A 706 4.42 -56.04 14.66
C PHE A 706 5.60 -56.61 15.45
N LEU A 707 5.97 -55.99 16.57
CA LEU A 707 7.07 -56.45 17.42
C LEU A 707 6.72 -57.75 18.15
N GLU A 708 5.48 -57.89 18.63
CA GLU A 708 4.96 -59.12 19.23
C GLU A 708 4.95 -60.28 18.23
N GLY A 709 4.53 -60.03 16.98
CA GLY A 709 4.55 -61.01 15.89
C GLY A 709 5.96 -61.46 15.47
N LYS A 710 7.01 -60.75 15.91
CA LYS A 710 8.42 -61.11 15.70
C LYS A 710 9.07 -61.79 16.91
N GLY A 711 8.32 -62.07 17.98
CA GLY A 711 8.82 -62.78 19.16
C GLY A 711 9.76 -61.98 20.05
N LEU A 712 9.84 -60.65 19.87
CA LEU A 712 10.75 -59.78 20.61
C LEU A 712 10.08 -59.31 21.92
N ARG A 713 10.30 -60.02 23.04
CA ARG A 713 9.70 -59.70 24.36
C ARG A 713 10.65 -59.15 25.43
N ASP A 714 11.93 -58.97 25.13
CA ASP A 714 12.95 -58.52 26.11
C ASP A 714 13.17 -57.00 26.13
N GLY A 715 13.93 -56.46 27.10
CA GLY A 715 14.18 -55.02 27.23
C GLY A 715 14.69 -54.29 25.96
N ILE A 716 15.37 -55.01 25.06
CA ILE A 716 15.78 -54.51 23.73
C ILE A 716 14.56 -54.18 22.84
N SER A 717 13.48 -54.97 22.92
CA SER A 717 12.24 -54.73 22.17
C SER A 717 11.52 -53.47 22.64
N THR A 718 11.67 -53.11 23.93
CA THR A 718 11.13 -51.87 24.49
C THR A 718 11.88 -50.66 23.95
N MET A 719 13.22 -50.72 23.83
CA MET A 719 13.98 -49.64 23.17
C MET A 719 13.60 -49.50 21.69
N ILE A 720 13.46 -50.61 20.96
CA ILE A 720 13.04 -50.58 19.54
C ILE A 720 11.63 -49.99 19.40
N LEU A 721 10.70 -50.34 20.29
CA LEU A 721 9.36 -49.76 20.34
C LEU A 721 9.41 -48.24 20.48
N PHE A 722 10.19 -47.71 21.44
CA PHE A 722 10.30 -46.26 21.65
C PHE A 722 11.05 -45.53 20.53
N ILE A 723 12.00 -46.18 19.86
CA ILE A 723 12.66 -45.63 18.66
C ILE A 723 11.65 -45.47 17.52
N LEU A 724 10.88 -46.53 17.21
CA LEU A 724 9.87 -46.48 16.16
C LEU A 724 8.76 -45.48 16.48
N LEU A 725 8.32 -45.43 17.75
CA LEU A 725 7.32 -44.47 18.20
C LEU A 725 7.82 -43.02 18.17
N GLY A 726 9.11 -42.82 18.48
CA GLY A 726 9.80 -41.55 18.34
C GLY A 726 9.89 -41.08 16.89
N LEU A 727 10.15 -41.99 15.94
CA LEU A 727 10.16 -41.70 14.50
C LEU A 727 8.77 -41.32 13.96
N VAL A 728 7.71 -42.03 14.35
CA VAL A 728 6.34 -41.67 13.95
C VAL A 728 5.94 -40.33 14.57
N SER A 729 6.27 -40.11 15.83
CA SER A 729 6.04 -38.84 16.53
C SER A 729 6.84 -37.68 15.92
N TRP A 730 8.04 -37.96 15.41
CA TRP A 730 8.86 -37.02 14.66
C TRP A 730 8.13 -36.57 13.39
N LEU A 731 7.75 -37.51 12.52
CA LEU A 731 7.03 -37.23 11.28
C LEU A 731 5.76 -36.43 11.54
N TYR A 732 4.95 -36.87 12.50
CA TYR A 732 3.71 -36.19 12.88
C TYR A 732 3.96 -34.75 13.33
N THR A 733 4.92 -34.54 14.24
CA THR A 733 5.23 -33.21 14.78
C THR A 733 5.85 -32.30 13.72
N GLY A 734 6.68 -32.84 12.83
CA GLY A 734 7.26 -32.11 11.70
C GLY A 734 6.17 -31.60 10.74
N ILE A 735 5.28 -32.49 10.30
CA ILE A 735 4.18 -32.15 9.37
C ILE A 735 3.23 -31.12 10.00
N THR A 736 2.79 -31.33 11.24
CA THR A 736 1.89 -30.39 11.92
C THR A 736 2.54 -29.04 12.20
N THR A 737 3.86 -28.99 12.41
CA THR A 737 4.61 -27.74 12.54
C THR A 737 4.68 -26.97 11.22
N LEU A 738 4.82 -27.67 10.09
CA LEU A 738 4.71 -27.06 8.75
C LEU A 738 3.29 -26.56 8.48
N LEU A 739 2.27 -27.34 8.83
CA LEU A 739 0.86 -26.94 8.68
C LEU A 739 0.50 -25.72 9.53
N ARG A 740 1.11 -25.57 10.71
CA ARG A 740 1.03 -24.36 11.55
C ARG A 740 1.78 -23.17 10.95
N GLY A 741 2.58 -23.37 9.91
CA GLY A 741 3.19 -22.29 9.14
C GLY A 741 4.60 -21.88 9.58
N TYR A 742 5.26 -22.69 10.42
CA TYR A 742 6.64 -22.46 10.84
C TYR A 742 7.63 -22.77 9.70
N LYS A 743 8.86 -22.22 9.80
CA LYS A 743 9.92 -22.46 8.81
C LYS A 743 10.30 -23.95 8.76
N PRO A 744 10.75 -24.48 7.60
CA PRO A 744 11.14 -25.90 7.47
C PRO A 744 12.19 -26.34 8.48
N VAL A 745 13.17 -25.47 8.77
CA VAL A 745 14.19 -25.71 9.80
C VAL A 745 13.56 -25.88 11.19
N THR A 746 12.61 -25.02 11.55
CA THR A 746 11.87 -25.12 12.83
C THR A 746 11.06 -26.41 12.89
N ALA A 747 10.44 -26.83 11.79
CA ALA A 747 9.71 -28.10 11.72
C ALA A 747 10.64 -29.31 11.89
N LEU A 748 11.84 -29.26 11.33
CA LEU A 748 12.84 -30.33 11.48
C LEU A 748 13.33 -30.43 12.94
N VAL A 749 13.67 -29.30 13.57
CA VAL A 749 14.10 -29.24 14.98
C VAL A 749 12.97 -29.67 15.93
N ASN A 750 11.76 -29.13 15.75
CA ASN A 750 10.58 -29.54 16.52
C ASN A 750 10.18 -30.99 16.28
N GLY A 751 10.57 -31.54 15.14
CA GLY A 751 10.39 -32.93 14.85
C GLY A 751 11.41 -33.81 15.59
N ALA A 752 12.69 -33.49 15.46
CA ALA A 752 13.79 -34.27 16.01
C ALA A 752 13.72 -34.41 17.55
N ARG A 753 13.09 -33.45 18.25
CA ARG A 753 12.82 -33.53 19.70
C ARG A 753 12.08 -34.81 20.11
N SER A 754 11.19 -35.33 19.26
CA SER A 754 10.40 -36.54 19.52
C SER A 754 11.25 -37.81 19.36
N PHE A 755 12.38 -37.70 18.66
CA PHE A 755 13.36 -38.77 18.56
C PHE A 755 14.28 -38.74 19.79
N TYR A 756 14.92 -37.61 20.11
CA TYR A 756 15.88 -37.54 21.23
C TYR A 756 15.30 -37.86 22.62
N SER A 757 13.98 -37.79 22.80
CA SER A 757 13.31 -38.15 24.05
C SER A 757 13.18 -39.67 24.28
N PHE A 758 13.44 -40.52 23.28
CA PHE A 758 13.23 -41.97 23.37
C PHE A 758 14.03 -42.67 24.50
N PRO A 759 15.29 -42.32 24.80
CA PRO A 759 16.06 -43.02 25.84
C PRO A 759 15.45 -42.80 27.23
N LEU A 760 15.01 -41.57 27.53
CA LEU A 760 14.36 -41.23 28.78
C LEU A 760 12.98 -41.90 28.90
N ALA A 761 12.24 -42.00 27.80
CA ALA A 761 10.97 -42.70 27.75
C ALA A 761 11.12 -44.22 27.95
N ALA A 762 12.14 -44.83 27.34
CA ALA A 762 12.45 -46.24 27.53
C ALA A 762 12.87 -46.54 28.97
N LEU A 763 13.68 -45.67 29.59
CA LEU A 763 14.07 -45.81 31.00
C LEU A 763 12.89 -45.61 31.95
N SER A 764 12.00 -44.64 31.70
CA SER A 764 10.83 -44.45 32.55
C SER A 764 9.83 -45.61 32.46
N ALA A 765 9.84 -46.35 31.35
CA ALA A 765 8.96 -47.51 31.16
C ALA A 765 9.32 -48.68 32.08
N LEU A 766 10.53 -48.70 32.62
CA LEU A 766 10.96 -49.69 33.62
C LEU A 766 10.36 -49.42 35.00
N VAL A 767 9.87 -48.20 35.27
CA VAL A 767 9.45 -47.74 36.59
C VAL A 767 7.96 -47.34 36.63
N LEU A 768 7.43 -46.78 35.54
CA LEU A 768 6.06 -46.28 35.49
C LEU A 768 5.16 -47.21 34.65
N PRO A 769 4.04 -47.71 35.19
CA PRO A 769 3.09 -48.57 34.47
C PRO A 769 2.13 -47.76 33.60
N LEU A 770 2.68 -46.91 32.71
CA LEU A 770 1.92 -46.10 31.77
C LEU A 770 1.99 -46.69 30.35
N PRO A 771 0.96 -46.49 29.50
CA PRO A 771 1.03 -46.90 28.10
C PRO A 771 2.27 -46.29 27.40
N PRO A 772 3.01 -47.05 26.57
CA PRO A 772 4.26 -46.57 25.95
C PRO A 772 4.11 -45.22 25.23
N ILE A 773 2.98 -45.01 24.53
CA ILE A 773 2.71 -43.75 23.84
C ILE A 773 2.51 -42.56 24.80
N VAL A 774 1.90 -42.76 25.96
CA VAL A 774 1.73 -41.73 26.99
C VAL A 774 3.08 -41.38 27.60
N GLN A 775 3.94 -42.38 27.83
CA GLN A 775 5.30 -42.16 28.31
C GLN A 775 6.15 -41.38 27.32
N GLN A 776 6.12 -41.76 26.04
CA GLN A 776 6.80 -41.04 24.97
C GLN A 776 6.32 -39.59 24.89
N LYS A 777 5.02 -39.34 25.10
CA LYS A 777 4.45 -37.97 25.11
C LYS A 777 4.99 -37.13 26.27
N ILE A 778 5.13 -37.68 27.48
CA ILE A 778 5.67 -36.94 28.65
C ILE A 778 7.07 -36.41 28.35
N TRP A 779 7.98 -37.28 27.92
CA TRP A 779 9.37 -36.88 27.67
C TRP A 779 9.54 -36.01 26.44
N THR A 780 8.74 -36.25 25.40
CA THR A 780 8.68 -35.37 24.22
C THR A 780 8.14 -33.99 24.59
N ALA A 781 7.23 -33.89 25.57
CA ALA A 781 6.71 -32.63 26.06
C ALA A 781 7.75 -31.84 26.87
N VAL A 782 8.51 -32.52 27.74
CA VAL A 782 9.63 -31.91 28.49
C VAL A 782 10.71 -31.40 27.53
N ALA A 783 11.18 -32.26 26.62
CA ALA A 783 12.16 -31.88 25.61
C ALA A 783 11.64 -30.73 24.73
N GLY A 784 10.36 -30.77 24.37
CA GLY A 784 9.71 -29.72 23.59
C GLY A 784 9.58 -28.39 24.31
N ALA A 785 9.25 -28.38 25.61
CA ALA A 785 9.17 -27.14 26.40
C ALA A 785 10.53 -26.42 26.46
N VAL A 786 11.62 -27.18 26.60
CA VAL A 786 12.99 -26.64 26.63
C VAL A 786 13.41 -26.12 25.25
N VAL A 787 13.28 -26.95 24.20
CA VAL A 787 13.71 -26.57 22.84
C VAL A 787 12.90 -25.40 22.29
N GLU A 788 11.58 -25.43 22.46
CA GLU A 788 10.68 -24.36 21.99
C GLU A 788 10.83 -23.10 22.83
N GLY A 789 10.99 -23.24 24.15
CA GLY A 789 11.31 -22.13 25.06
C GLY A 789 12.61 -21.43 24.64
N PHE A 790 13.67 -22.19 24.34
CA PHE A 790 14.95 -21.63 23.89
C PHE A 790 14.87 -21.00 22.49
N ALA A 791 14.10 -21.59 21.58
CA ALA A 791 13.90 -21.02 20.24
C ALA A 791 13.15 -19.68 20.30
N LYS A 792 12.06 -19.60 21.10
CA LYS A 792 11.32 -18.36 21.34
C LYS A 792 12.18 -17.33 22.07
N TYR A 793 12.95 -17.76 23.07
CA TYR A 793 13.93 -16.93 23.79
C TYR A 793 14.93 -16.25 22.83
N ARG A 794 15.52 -17.02 21.91
CA ARG A 794 16.46 -16.47 20.92
C ARG A 794 15.80 -15.49 19.97
N GLU A 795 14.54 -15.74 19.61
CA GLU A 795 13.78 -14.84 18.74
C GLU A 795 13.44 -13.53 19.45
N ASP A 796 13.01 -13.55 20.72
CA ASP A 796 12.77 -12.35 21.51
C ASP A 796 14.05 -11.51 21.65
N LEU A 797 15.18 -12.12 21.96
CA LEU A 797 16.46 -11.42 22.00
C LEU A 797 16.80 -10.76 20.66
N ARG A 798 16.63 -11.48 19.55
CA ARG A 798 16.89 -10.96 18.20
C ARG A 798 15.98 -9.77 17.89
N LEU A 799 14.69 -9.86 18.23
CA LEU A 799 13.71 -8.79 18.03
C LEU A 799 14.09 -7.55 18.85
N ARG A 800 14.38 -7.71 20.15
CA ARG A 800 14.76 -6.59 21.02
C ARG A 800 16.07 -5.93 20.65
N LYS A 801 17.11 -6.72 20.31
CA LYS A 801 18.39 -6.18 19.84
C LYS A 801 18.17 -5.29 18.63
N SER A 802 17.36 -5.78 17.70
CA SER A 802 17.00 -5.02 16.52
C SER A 802 16.08 -3.83 16.83
N ASP A 803 15.21 -3.89 17.84
CA ASP A 803 14.32 -2.78 18.23
C ASP A 803 15.16 -1.62 18.79
N PHE A 804 16.02 -1.91 19.76
CA PHE A 804 16.90 -0.90 20.35
C PHE A 804 17.95 -0.37 19.37
N ALA A 805 18.62 -1.23 18.59
CA ALA A 805 19.60 -0.77 17.59
C ALA A 805 18.99 0.29 16.65
N ARG A 806 17.72 0.12 16.29
CA ARG A 806 16.99 1.10 15.50
C ARG A 806 16.65 2.36 16.28
N LEU A 807 16.16 2.24 17.53
CA LEU A 807 15.88 3.41 18.36
C LEU A 807 17.12 4.27 18.56
N PHE A 808 18.26 3.66 18.90
CA PHE A 808 19.54 4.39 19.04
C PHE A 808 19.96 5.05 17.73
N HIS A 809 19.82 4.36 16.60
CA HIS A 809 20.15 4.94 15.29
C HIS A 809 19.23 6.13 14.93
N GLU A 810 17.92 6.03 15.18
CA GLU A 810 16.97 7.14 14.92
C GLU A 810 17.16 8.30 15.91
N ILE A 811 17.44 8.04 17.19
CA ILE A 811 17.70 9.08 18.20
C ILE A 811 18.95 9.88 17.85
N SER A 812 20.00 9.21 17.38
CA SER A 812 21.29 9.83 17.06
C SER A 812 21.32 10.47 15.67
N SER A 813 20.26 10.28 14.87
CA SER A 813 20.17 10.85 13.54
C SER A 813 19.87 12.36 13.60
N PRO A 814 20.71 13.22 12.99
CA PRO A 814 20.51 14.68 13.02
C PRO A 814 19.27 15.15 12.26
N ARG A 815 18.60 14.26 11.51
CA ARG A 815 17.37 14.56 10.76
C ARG A 815 16.09 14.31 11.55
N THR A 816 16.20 13.76 12.76
CA THR A 816 15.04 13.39 13.58
C THR A 816 14.52 14.62 14.31
N SER A 817 13.24 14.97 14.10
CA SER A 817 12.62 16.09 14.80
C SER A 817 12.62 15.86 16.32
N GLU A 818 12.70 16.94 17.09
CA GLU A 818 12.72 16.88 18.56
C GLU A 818 11.51 16.11 19.11
N ARG A 819 10.32 16.36 18.53
CA ARG A 819 9.09 15.63 18.87
C ARG A 819 9.23 14.12 18.63
N ARG A 820 9.88 13.72 17.53
CA ARG A 820 10.12 12.32 17.20
C ARG A 820 11.13 11.70 18.17
N VAL A 821 12.20 12.42 18.54
CA VAL A 821 13.15 11.97 19.57
C VAL A 821 12.43 11.68 20.88
N LEU A 822 11.56 12.58 21.36
CA LEU A 822 10.75 12.33 22.57
C LEU A 822 9.92 11.04 22.45
N CYS A 823 9.28 10.80 21.30
CA CYS A 823 8.51 9.57 21.07
C CYS A 823 9.39 8.31 21.08
N LEU A 824 10.61 8.40 20.54
CA LEU A 824 11.58 7.30 20.55
C LEU A 824 12.08 7.00 21.97
N ILE A 825 12.23 8.02 22.82
CA ILE A 825 12.53 7.84 24.24
C ILE A 825 11.37 7.16 24.97
N TYR A 826 10.12 7.55 24.69
CA TYR A 826 8.96 6.84 25.25
C TYR A 826 8.93 5.37 24.82
N ASP A 827 9.24 5.08 23.55
CA ASP A 827 9.36 3.71 23.05
C ASP A 827 10.49 2.95 23.73
N LEU A 828 11.65 3.56 23.92
CA LEU A 828 12.79 2.96 24.62
C LEU A 828 12.41 2.56 26.04
N LEU A 829 11.84 3.49 26.82
CA LEU A 829 11.41 3.26 28.20
C LEU A 829 10.29 2.22 28.27
N TYR A 830 9.32 2.29 27.36
CA TYR A 830 8.24 1.33 27.28
C TYR A 830 8.75 -0.09 26.94
N ILE A 831 9.63 -0.22 25.94
CA ILE A 831 10.20 -1.51 25.56
C ILE A 831 11.02 -2.08 26.72
N ARG A 832 11.80 -1.25 27.39
CA ARG A 832 12.57 -1.64 28.58
C ARG A 832 11.68 -2.24 29.68
N GLY A 833 10.62 -1.52 30.07
CA GLY A 833 9.79 -1.88 31.22
C GLY A 833 8.70 -2.92 30.95
N ARG A 834 8.18 -3.02 29.72
CA ARG A 834 7.03 -3.89 29.39
C ARG A 834 7.34 -5.02 28.43
N MET A 835 8.28 -4.84 27.52
CA MET A 835 8.50 -5.85 26.49
C MET A 835 9.42 -6.98 27.01
N PRO A 836 9.16 -8.24 26.62
CA PRO A 836 10.01 -9.36 27.01
C PRO A 836 11.48 -9.09 26.70
N ARG A 837 12.35 -9.32 27.69
CA ARG A 837 13.82 -9.12 27.61
C ARG A 837 14.27 -7.69 27.29
N GLY A 838 13.39 -6.68 27.41
CA GLY A 838 13.72 -5.28 27.13
C GLY A 838 14.90 -4.78 27.97
N LYS A 839 14.80 -4.91 29.30
CA LYS A 839 15.84 -4.51 30.24
C LYS A 839 17.20 -5.17 29.97
N GLU A 840 17.25 -6.50 29.90
CA GLU A 840 18.51 -7.24 29.71
C GLU A 840 19.22 -6.86 28.41
N VAL A 841 18.48 -6.74 27.30
CA VAL A 841 19.06 -6.40 26.02
C VAL A 841 19.53 -4.95 25.99
N LEU A 842 18.79 -4.03 26.62
CA LEU A 842 19.22 -2.64 26.70
C LEU A 842 20.50 -2.50 27.51
N THR A 843 20.64 -3.21 28.64
CA THR A 843 21.87 -3.22 29.44
C THR A 843 23.07 -3.76 28.64
N ASP A 844 22.86 -4.85 27.86
CA ASP A 844 23.88 -5.40 26.94
C ASP A 844 24.33 -4.37 25.90
N ILE A 845 23.38 -3.66 25.28
CA ILE A 845 23.66 -2.61 24.28
C ILE A 845 24.42 -1.44 24.92
N ILE A 846 23.97 -0.94 26.07
CA ILE A 846 24.61 0.16 26.80
C ILE A 846 26.07 -0.17 27.13
N GLY A 847 26.37 -1.41 27.55
CA GLY A 847 27.73 -1.84 27.82
C GLY A 847 28.66 -1.87 26.59
N SER A 848 28.11 -1.77 25.38
CA SER A 848 28.83 -1.78 24.11
C SER A 848 28.68 -0.51 23.27
N ALA A 849 27.89 0.47 23.74
CA ALA A 849 27.59 1.71 23.03
C ALA A 849 28.75 2.73 23.13
N SER A 850 28.80 3.68 22.19
CA SER A 850 29.79 4.76 22.24
C SER A 850 29.47 5.75 23.36
N VAL A 851 30.48 6.44 23.88
CA VAL A 851 30.30 7.46 24.94
C VAL A 851 29.38 8.59 24.44
N ASP A 852 29.52 9.00 23.18
CA ASP A 852 28.73 10.06 22.56
C ASP A 852 27.24 9.70 22.44
N ASP A 853 26.92 8.45 22.06
CA ASP A 853 25.53 7.98 21.98
C ASP A 853 24.88 7.93 23.38
N LEU A 854 25.67 7.55 24.39
CA LEU A 854 25.21 7.48 25.78
C LEU A 854 25.02 8.87 26.38
N SER A 855 25.92 9.82 26.11
CA SER A 855 25.74 11.21 26.56
C SER A 855 24.49 11.84 25.96
N LEU A 856 24.26 11.65 24.66
CA LEU A 856 23.04 12.13 24.00
C LEU A 856 21.78 11.54 24.64
N LEU A 857 21.79 10.23 24.93
CA LEU A 857 20.66 9.57 25.59
C LEU A 857 20.44 10.12 27.01
N VAL A 858 21.51 10.34 27.79
CA VAL A 858 21.43 10.93 29.13
C VAL A 858 20.84 12.34 29.07
N ASP A 859 21.29 13.17 28.15
CA ASP A 859 20.77 14.54 27.97
C ASP A 859 19.26 14.53 27.70
N GLN A 860 18.80 13.65 26.79
CA GLN A 860 17.37 13.51 26.50
C GLN A 860 16.58 12.97 27.71
N LEU A 861 17.15 12.04 28.48
CA LEU A 861 16.52 11.51 29.68
C LEU A 861 16.49 12.52 30.83
N GLN A 862 17.39 13.50 30.88
CA GLN A 862 17.46 14.49 31.95
C GLN A 862 16.51 15.68 31.78
N ARG A 863 15.94 15.86 30.58
CA ARG A 863 14.93 16.89 30.29
C ARG A 863 13.79 16.94 31.32
N ASP A 864 13.52 18.14 31.84
CA ASP A 864 12.41 18.37 32.79
C ASP A 864 11.03 18.27 32.11
N ASP A 865 10.97 18.64 30.84
CA ASP A 865 9.76 18.63 30.01
C ASP A 865 9.49 17.28 29.32
N LEU A 866 10.31 16.25 29.60
CA LEU A 866 10.31 14.96 28.87
C LEU A 866 8.91 14.36 28.73
N PHE A 867 8.05 14.44 29.75
CA PHE A 867 6.70 13.84 29.73
C PHE A 867 5.57 14.83 29.48
N PHE A 868 5.87 16.10 29.19
CA PHE A 868 4.86 17.14 28.95
C PHE A 868 3.93 16.76 27.79
N THR A 869 4.46 16.13 26.73
CA THR A 869 3.68 15.73 25.56
C THR A 869 2.60 14.70 25.88
N LEU A 870 2.80 13.83 26.89
CA LEU A 870 1.82 12.83 27.30
C LEU A 870 0.59 13.44 27.99
N GLN A 871 0.68 14.72 28.38
CA GLN A 871 -0.36 15.43 29.13
C GLN A 871 -1.04 16.52 28.28
N GLN A 872 -0.73 16.61 26.98
CA GLN A 872 -1.38 17.57 26.09
C GLN A 872 -2.88 17.29 25.97
N GLU A 873 -3.69 18.36 26.06
CA GLU A 873 -5.14 18.27 25.83
C GLU A 873 -5.41 17.72 24.43
N GLY A 874 -6.29 16.72 24.36
CA GLY A 874 -6.66 16.03 23.12
C GLY A 874 -5.91 14.71 22.87
N LEU A 875 -4.78 14.45 23.52
CA LEU A 875 -4.12 13.13 23.43
C LEU A 875 -4.98 12.06 24.09
N ASN A 876 -4.89 10.81 23.61
CA ASN A 876 -5.63 9.70 24.22
C ASN A 876 -5.28 9.56 25.72
N SER A 877 -6.29 9.52 26.60
CA SER A 877 -6.11 9.46 28.05
C SER A 877 -5.25 8.28 28.51
N SER A 878 -5.22 7.18 27.75
CA SER A 878 -4.37 6.03 28.04
C SER A 878 -2.86 6.35 28.01
N TYR A 879 -2.42 7.42 27.33
CA TYR A 879 -1.03 7.87 27.42
C TYR A 879 -0.68 8.44 28.79
N ALA A 880 -1.62 9.16 29.42
CA ALA A 880 -1.43 9.70 30.76
C ALA A 880 -1.32 8.58 31.80
N GLU A 881 -2.03 7.46 31.60
CA GLU A 881 -1.94 6.26 32.44
C GLU A 881 -0.56 5.58 32.36
N MET A 882 0.18 5.76 31.26
CA MET A 882 1.51 5.19 31.07
C MET A 882 2.63 6.01 31.72
N LYS A 883 2.38 7.29 32.02
CA LYS A 883 3.39 8.22 32.58
C LYS A 883 4.09 7.66 33.84
N PRO A 884 3.40 7.11 34.87
CA PRO A 884 4.07 6.62 36.08
C PRO A 884 5.08 5.51 35.80
N LEU A 885 4.75 4.60 34.87
CA LEU A 885 5.64 3.53 34.45
C LEU A 885 6.90 4.09 33.78
N LEU A 886 6.75 5.04 32.85
CA LEU A 886 7.89 5.61 32.14
C LEU A 886 8.80 6.43 33.07
N GLU A 887 8.22 7.11 34.06
CA GLU A 887 8.98 7.84 35.09
C GLU A 887 9.81 6.90 35.98
N GLU A 888 9.25 5.75 36.34
CA GLU A 888 9.97 4.71 37.10
C GLU A 888 11.14 4.16 36.29
N GLU A 889 10.88 3.76 35.04
CA GLU A 889 11.91 3.22 34.14
C GLU A 889 12.99 4.25 33.80
N ARG A 890 12.62 5.53 33.65
CA ARG A 890 13.57 6.65 33.48
C ARG A 890 14.52 6.74 34.66
N LYS A 891 13.99 6.76 35.89
CA LYS A 891 14.80 6.87 37.12
C LYS A 891 15.75 5.69 37.26
N GLU A 892 15.29 4.48 36.97
CA GLU A 892 16.13 3.29 37.04
C GLU A 892 17.22 3.30 35.97
N LEU A 893 16.88 3.68 34.73
CA LEU A 893 17.85 3.76 33.63
C LEU A 893 18.93 4.81 33.90
N ILE A 894 18.58 5.99 34.41
CA ILE A 894 19.56 7.02 34.80
C ILE A 894 20.51 6.49 35.88
N ARG A 895 20.02 5.74 36.87
CA ARG A 895 20.87 5.12 37.89
C ARG A 895 21.82 4.09 37.30
N GLU A 896 21.35 3.26 36.36
CA GLU A 896 22.19 2.27 35.66
C GLU A 896 23.26 2.94 34.79
N LEU A 897 22.94 4.05 34.13
CA LEU A 897 23.90 4.80 33.32
C LEU A 897 24.95 5.50 34.19
N SER A 898 24.55 6.03 35.35
CA SER A 898 25.44 6.72 36.31
C SER A 898 26.38 5.77 37.07
N SER A 899 26.15 4.46 37.00
CA SER A 899 26.99 3.46 37.67
C SER A 899 28.02 2.80 36.74
N LEU A 900 28.07 3.19 35.47
CA LEU A 900 29.02 2.64 34.50
C LEU A 900 30.43 3.24 34.70
N PRO A 901 31.52 2.45 34.52
CA PRO A 901 32.86 2.86 34.94
C PRO A 901 33.53 4.01 34.17
N ASN A 902 32.84 4.74 33.28
CA ASN A 902 33.42 5.79 32.43
C ASN A 902 32.44 6.95 32.13
N SER A 903 31.45 7.23 33.00
CA SER A 903 30.61 8.44 32.89
C SER A 903 31.29 9.67 33.46
#